data_AF-A0A7Z9FW43-F1
#
_entry.id   AF-A0A7Z9FW43-F1
#
_cell.length_a   1.000
_cell.length_b   1.000
_cell.length_c   1.000
_cell.angle_alpha   90.00
_cell.angle_beta   90.00
_cell.angle_gamma   90.00
#
_symmetry.space_group_name_H-M   'P 1'
#
loop_
_entity.id
_entity.type
_entity.pdbx_description
1 polymer ?
#
loop_
_entity_poly.entity_id
_entity_poly.type
_entity_poly.pdbx_seq_one_letter_code
_entity_poly.pdbx_strand_id
1 'polypeptide(L)'
;MKSTSLTLVISVFVGLLCFDLTVPLLCGANQEQSDLTVRQRAVEQFDADGDGRLNAVEREAIRKAGSPFAVKRPRYIRDRRRHEQRIKKYDKDGDGELNEEEEKEAHQALLKMWGRLVGKYKAFVDDRPIVENLQKMQQDAKQGKIKDFPEELYDWIRGSIDRAGHKKQAKRPRQDKNPPSNHLLARFDTDRNCRLDPKELEEARATIADRSKHSPSEIRKPESQSASTPVGSLRSKAAPRLRITEFMADSETGLVDEEGELVDWIEIHNHSDEEQSLESWSLTDSEKDSRQWVFPDVRLDADEYLIVFASGKDRKRVDWPLHTNFQLKKGGEHLSLTNPNGERFEITETEYSKQKTNISFGFPVAADGTEGKSPDFLAFPTPGRRNTATRLGTLSTIKLSQPQGLFRTPFTLKVSVSDSNVTIRYTIDGSKPNESSPVLDQPLNIEHTTIIRVQGYKPSYSPTPIVTCSYIFPEDQIDDSADGLPPANYPYEWGAGRSNYGMDAGITNNPKHRKKLLEALWAIPSYSIVIESESLFNDETGIYANAGWHGRKAERACSLELLPTADEQEHGFQINAGIRMRGGFSRQPRVLKHGFRLFFRRRYGAKRLKYDLFSGDAAKEFSHIDLRCSQNYAWHHGFSSKALYMRDQFSRDLHLAMGHPSPRGNFRHVYVNGHY
;
A
#
# COMPACT_ATOMS: atom_id res chain seq x y z
N MET A 1 -68.81 -28.82 41.05
CA MET A 1 -68.03 -28.18 42.14
C MET A 1 -66.56 -28.29 41.74
N LYS A 2 -65.74 -27.27 41.53
CA LYS A 2 -65.83 -25.80 41.56
C LYS A 2 -64.81 -25.34 40.51
N SER A 3 -65.14 -24.37 39.66
CA SER A 3 -64.18 -23.36 39.19
C SER A 3 -64.98 -22.28 38.50
N THR A 4 -65.13 -21.17 39.22
CA THR A 4 -66.02 -20.06 38.88
C THR A 4 -65.32 -19.12 37.94
N SER A 5 -66.04 -18.76 36.88
CA SER A 5 -65.90 -17.55 36.07
C SER A 5 -65.68 -16.28 36.91
N LEU A 6 -64.95 -15.29 36.40
CA LEU A 6 -65.52 -13.98 36.00
C LEU A 6 -64.43 -12.99 35.58
N THR A 7 -64.64 -12.38 34.43
CA THR A 7 -63.94 -11.18 33.95
C THR A 7 -64.70 -9.94 34.45
N LEU A 8 -64.04 -8.97 35.10
CA LEU A 8 -64.48 -7.56 35.09
C LEU A 8 -63.34 -6.58 35.43
N VAL A 9 -63.49 -5.41 34.82
CA VAL A 9 -62.62 -4.24 34.60
C VAL A 9 -62.51 -3.31 35.84
N ILE A 10 -61.41 -2.56 35.96
CA ILE A 10 -61.29 -1.08 36.15
C ILE A 10 -60.08 -0.67 37.03
N SER A 11 -59.25 0.20 36.41
CA SER A 11 -58.21 1.15 36.84
C SER A 11 -57.93 1.46 38.31
N VAL A 12 -56.66 1.77 38.65
CA VAL A 12 -56.17 3.05 39.28
C VAL A 12 -54.68 3.00 39.75
N PHE A 13 -53.91 4.01 39.29
CA PHE A 13 -52.75 4.75 39.88
C PHE A 13 -51.31 4.20 40.05
N VAL A 14 -50.40 4.91 39.36
CA VAL A 14 -49.13 5.59 39.78
C VAL A 14 -48.01 4.81 40.49
N GLY A 15 -46.82 4.85 39.87
CA GLY A 15 -45.52 4.67 40.55
C GLY A 15 -44.33 4.92 39.63
N LEU A 16 -43.66 6.07 39.79
CA LEU A 16 -42.30 6.34 39.30
C LEU A 16 -41.34 5.23 39.76
N LEU A 17 -40.39 4.83 38.91
CA LEU A 17 -39.00 4.55 39.31
C LEU A 17 -38.11 4.40 38.06
N CYS A 18 -37.17 5.33 37.92
CA CYS A 18 -35.94 5.15 37.14
C CYS A 18 -35.18 3.93 37.68
N PHE A 19 -34.73 3.01 36.81
CA PHE A 19 -33.56 2.17 37.06
C PHE A 19 -32.94 1.73 35.72
N ASP A 20 -31.75 2.27 35.45
CA ASP A 20 -30.57 1.62 34.92
C ASP A 20 -30.71 0.61 33.77
N LEU A 21 -30.52 1.09 32.54
CA LEU A 21 -29.94 0.28 31.46
C LEU A 21 -28.41 0.20 31.66
N THR A 22 -28.00 -0.67 32.58
CA THR A 22 -26.63 -1.19 32.60
C THR A 22 -26.50 -2.18 31.44
N VAL A 23 -25.83 -1.73 30.37
CA VAL A 23 -25.28 -2.64 29.34
C VAL A 23 -24.25 -3.54 30.05
N PRO A 24 -24.44 -4.87 30.11
CA PRO A 24 -23.40 -5.72 30.63
C PRO A 24 -22.21 -5.73 29.68
N LEU A 25 -21.04 -5.33 30.19
CA LEU A 25 -19.76 -5.74 29.65
C LEU A 25 -19.73 -7.28 29.60
N LEU A 26 -19.76 -7.85 28.39
CA LEU A 26 -19.25 -9.19 28.15
C LEU A 26 -17.95 -9.07 27.35
N CYS A 27 -16.85 -9.02 28.10
CA CYS A 27 -15.60 -9.61 27.67
C CYS A 27 -15.83 -11.12 27.52
N GLY A 28 -15.86 -11.61 26.28
CA GLY A 28 -15.99 -13.05 26.01
C GLY A 28 -16.60 -13.38 24.65
N ALA A 29 -16.13 -12.77 23.57
CA ALA A 29 -16.41 -13.23 22.21
C ALA A 29 -15.08 -13.37 21.47
N ASN A 30 -14.40 -14.48 21.69
CA ASN A 30 -13.20 -14.88 20.95
C ASN A 30 -13.52 -16.16 20.16
N GLN A 31 -13.12 -16.15 18.89
CA GLN A 31 -13.14 -17.19 17.85
C GLN A 31 -14.33 -17.29 16.88
N GLU A 32 -15.60 -17.03 17.23
CA GLU A 32 -16.69 -17.13 16.22
C GLU A 32 -16.97 -15.83 15.45
N GLN A 33 -16.76 -14.65 16.06
CA GLN A 33 -16.96 -13.35 15.38
C GLN A 33 -15.86 -12.98 14.36
N SER A 34 -14.75 -13.72 14.32
CA SER A 34 -13.67 -13.45 13.35
C SER A 34 -14.00 -13.91 11.93
N ASP A 35 -14.93 -14.84 11.76
CA ASP A 35 -15.28 -15.44 10.46
C ASP A 35 -16.42 -14.71 9.73
N LEU A 36 -17.12 -13.80 10.42
CA LEU A 36 -18.21 -13.02 9.83
C LEU A 36 -17.67 -11.78 9.07
N THR A 37 -18.15 -11.59 7.84
CA THR A 37 -17.90 -10.38 7.06
C THR A 37 -18.43 -9.13 7.76
N VAL A 38 -17.87 -7.96 7.43
CA VAL A 38 -18.30 -6.67 8.01
C VAL A 38 -19.81 -6.44 7.80
N ARG A 39 -20.35 -6.87 6.65
CA ARG A 39 -21.77 -6.80 6.33
C ARG A 39 -22.62 -7.68 7.25
N GLN A 40 -22.20 -8.92 7.51
CA GLN A 40 -22.92 -9.85 8.40
C GLN A 40 -23.00 -9.32 9.83
N ARG A 41 -21.91 -8.74 10.35
CA ARG A 41 -21.93 -8.12 11.69
C ARG A 41 -22.85 -6.91 11.77
N ALA A 42 -22.93 -6.12 10.70
CA ALA A 42 -23.82 -4.96 10.64
C ALA A 42 -25.31 -5.38 10.62
N VAL A 43 -25.65 -6.43 9.88
CA VAL A 43 -27.00 -7.01 9.87
C VAL A 43 -27.33 -7.58 11.24
N GLU A 44 -26.50 -8.45 11.82
CA GLU A 44 -26.73 -9.03 13.15
C GLU A 44 -26.94 -7.99 14.26
N GLN A 45 -26.29 -6.83 14.17
CA GLN A 45 -26.31 -5.83 15.22
C GLN A 45 -27.43 -4.79 15.06
N PHE A 46 -27.87 -4.49 13.84
CA PHE A 46 -28.75 -3.36 13.55
C PHE A 46 -30.03 -3.71 12.80
N ASP A 47 -30.19 -4.94 12.32
CA ASP A 47 -31.44 -5.44 11.74
C ASP A 47 -32.44 -5.71 12.85
N ALA A 48 -33.26 -4.70 13.17
CA ALA A 48 -34.19 -4.74 14.28
C ALA A 48 -35.51 -5.44 13.91
N ASP A 49 -35.85 -5.48 12.62
CA ASP A 49 -37.04 -6.15 12.11
C ASP A 49 -36.80 -7.61 11.67
N GLY A 50 -35.54 -8.04 11.59
CA GLY A 50 -35.12 -9.41 11.35
C GLY A 50 -35.36 -9.87 9.91
N ASP A 51 -35.48 -8.94 8.97
CA ASP A 51 -35.76 -9.24 7.56
C ASP A 51 -34.50 -9.58 6.73
N GLY A 52 -33.33 -9.56 7.38
CA GLY A 52 -32.02 -9.80 6.77
C GLY A 52 -31.50 -8.63 5.95
N ARG A 53 -32.13 -7.45 6.05
CA ARG A 53 -31.79 -6.21 5.34
C ARG A 53 -31.78 -5.06 6.35
N LEU A 54 -31.19 -3.94 5.93
CA LEU A 54 -31.15 -2.74 6.77
C LEU A 54 -32.04 -1.66 6.15
N ASN A 55 -33.15 -1.37 6.81
CA ASN A 55 -34.12 -0.37 6.39
C ASN A 55 -33.57 1.06 6.61
N ALA A 56 -34.31 2.09 6.19
CA ALA A 56 -33.82 3.47 6.27
C ALA A 56 -33.57 3.95 7.72
N VAL A 57 -34.31 3.43 8.70
CA VAL A 57 -34.18 3.81 10.11
C VAL A 57 -32.95 3.17 10.72
N GLU A 58 -32.70 1.91 10.41
CA GLU A 58 -31.54 1.15 10.90
C GLU A 58 -30.22 1.66 10.30
N ARG A 59 -30.26 2.06 9.02
CA ARG A 59 -29.12 2.73 8.37
C ARG A 59 -28.77 4.07 9.02
N GLU A 60 -29.78 4.82 9.43
CA GLU A 60 -29.57 6.07 10.18
C GLU A 60 -29.04 5.80 11.59
N ALA A 61 -29.41 4.66 12.21
CA ALA A 61 -28.85 4.21 13.48
C ALA A 61 -27.37 3.85 13.36
N ILE A 62 -26.97 3.14 12.31
CA ILE A 62 -25.54 2.87 12.00
C ILE A 62 -24.78 4.18 11.78
N ARG A 63 -25.36 5.10 11.02
CA ARG A 63 -24.76 6.41 10.74
C ARG A 63 -24.57 7.25 12.01
N LYS A 64 -25.52 7.19 12.94
CA LYS A 64 -25.46 7.90 14.23
C LYS A 64 -24.55 7.22 15.25
N ALA A 65 -24.43 5.90 15.21
CA ALA A 65 -23.51 5.15 16.06
C ALA A 65 -22.05 5.53 15.79
N GLY A 66 -21.75 6.05 14.59
CA GLY A 66 -20.39 6.22 14.08
C GLY A 66 -19.79 4.85 13.83
N SER A 67 -19.27 4.58 12.62
CA SER A 67 -18.90 3.21 12.20
C SER A 67 -18.26 2.40 13.36
N PRO A 68 -18.97 1.40 13.91
CA PRO A 68 -18.41 0.50 14.92
C PRO A 68 -17.20 -0.28 14.39
N PHE A 69 -16.97 -0.19 13.07
CA PHE A 69 -15.97 -0.90 12.28
C PHE A 69 -14.97 0.05 11.64
N ALA A 70 -14.90 1.31 12.09
CA ALA A 70 -13.83 2.22 11.70
C ALA A 70 -12.49 1.63 12.20
N VAL A 71 -11.71 1.09 11.27
CA VAL A 71 -10.29 0.82 11.50
C VAL A 71 -9.67 2.12 12.01
N LYS A 72 -8.94 2.04 13.14
CA LYS A 72 -8.21 3.19 13.68
C LYS A 72 -7.48 3.90 12.55
N ARG A 73 -7.75 5.20 12.36
CA ARG A 73 -7.07 6.00 11.35
C ARG A 73 -5.56 5.82 11.51
N PRO A 74 -4.84 5.39 10.47
CA PRO A 74 -3.40 5.25 10.51
C PRO A 74 -2.72 6.55 10.96
N ARG A 75 -1.56 6.41 11.61
CA ARG A 75 -0.81 7.51 12.24
C ARG A 75 -0.57 8.69 11.26
N TYR A 76 -0.31 8.38 9.99
CA TYR A 76 -0.05 9.36 8.94
C TYR A 76 -1.25 10.27 8.58
N ILE A 77 -2.50 9.80 8.72
CA ILE A 77 -3.70 10.64 8.45
C ILE A 77 -3.84 11.73 9.52
N ARG A 78 -3.48 11.39 10.77
CA ARG A 78 -3.46 12.36 11.87
C ARG A 78 -2.36 13.40 11.64
N ASP A 79 -1.20 12.95 11.17
CA ASP A 79 -0.06 13.83 10.91
C ASP A 79 -0.25 14.70 9.66
N ARG A 80 -0.95 14.21 8.63
CA ARG A 80 -1.36 15.00 7.46
C ARG A 80 -2.37 16.09 7.81
N ARG A 81 -3.38 15.80 8.65
CA ARG A 81 -4.35 16.81 9.09
C ARG A 81 -3.70 17.87 9.99
N ARG A 82 -2.71 17.47 10.81
CA ARG A 82 -1.85 18.40 11.58
C ARG A 82 -1.04 19.28 10.65
N HIS A 83 -0.42 18.69 9.63
CA HIS A 83 0.35 19.42 8.63
C HIS A 83 -0.53 20.41 7.85
N GLU A 84 -1.71 20.01 7.40
CA GLU A 84 -2.67 20.88 6.71
C GLU A 84 -3.19 22.04 7.60
N GLN A 85 -3.39 21.81 8.90
CA GLN A 85 -3.74 22.87 9.86
C GLN A 85 -2.58 23.82 10.16
N ARG A 86 -1.34 23.31 10.16
CA ARG A 86 -0.12 24.13 10.31
C ARG A 86 0.08 25.02 9.09
N ILE A 87 -0.02 24.47 7.87
CA ILE A 87 0.05 25.23 6.62
C ILE A 87 -0.99 26.35 6.65
N LYS A 88 -2.28 26.04 6.85
CA LYS A 88 -3.35 27.06 6.87
C LYS A 88 -3.14 28.23 7.85
N LYS A 89 -2.33 28.05 8.91
CA LYS A 89 -2.13 29.05 9.96
C LYS A 89 -0.79 29.79 9.85
N TYR A 90 0.24 29.15 9.32
CA TYR A 90 1.62 29.67 9.35
C TYR A 90 2.25 29.83 7.96
N ASP A 91 1.62 29.32 6.90
CA ASP A 91 1.97 29.61 5.50
C ASP A 91 1.61 31.07 5.19
N LYS A 92 2.62 31.94 5.21
CA LYS A 92 2.49 33.39 5.01
C LYS A 92 2.71 33.77 3.55
N ASP A 93 3.49 33.00 2.81
CA ASP A 93 3.75 33.23 1.40
C ASP A 93 2.68 32.62 0.48
N GLY A 94 1.81 31.76 1.03
CA GLY A 94 0.63 31.18 0.39
C GLY A 94 0.95 30.09 -0.62
N ASP A 95 2.14 29.50 -0.52
CA ASP A 95 2.64 28.51 -1.47
C ASP A 95 2.13 27.09 -1.19
N GLY A 96 1.48 26.89 -0.04
CA GLY A 96 0.90 25.62 0.38
C GLY A 96 1.89 24.69 1.08
N GLU A 97 3.11 25.14 1.36
CA GLU A 97 4.12 24.45 2.17
C GLU A 97 4.49 25.30 3.40
N LEU A 98 5.42 24.83 4.24
CA LEU A 98 5.98 25.66 5.32
C LEU A 98 7.47 25.76 5.10
N ASN A 99 7.96 26.97 4.88
CA ASN A 99 9.40 27.20 4.80
C ASN A 99 10.06 27.15 6.19
N GLU A 100 11.39 27.16 6.25
CA GLU A 100 12.14 27.03 7.51
C GLU A 100 11.80 28.12 8.55
N GLU A 101 11.40 29.31 8.12
CA GLU A 101 11.05 30.42 9.02
C GLU A 101 9.65 30.21 9.62
N GLU A 102 8.69 29.80 8.80
CA GLU A 102 7.32 29.51 9.21
C GLU A 102 7.23 28.28 10.11
N GLU A 103 8.08 27.28 9.86
CA GLU A 103 8.19 26.12 10.73
C GLU A 103 8.74 26.49 12.12
N LYS A 104 9.77 27.36 12.18
CA LYS A 104 10.29 27.87 13.46
C LYS A 104 9.21 28.64 14.24
N GLU A 105 8.43 29.46 13.55
CA GLU A 105 7.35 30.23 14.17
C GLU A 105 6.22 29.32 14.69
N ALA A 106 5.81 28.32 13.90
CA ALA A 106 4.83 27.32 14.31
C ALA A 106 5.30 26.53 15.55
N HIS A 107 6.58 26.15 15.60
CA HIS A 107 7.17 25.42 16.71
C HIS A 107 7.30 26.29 17.99
N GLN A 108 7.72 27.55 17.85
CA GLN A 108 7.80 28.48 18.98
C GLN A 108 6.43 28.77 19.61
N ALA A 109 5.37 28.86 18.79
CA ALA A 109 4.01 29.04 19.27
C ALA A 109 3.54 27.86 20.13
N LEU A 110 3.89 26.63 19.74
CA LEU A 110 3.61 25.41 20.51
C LEU A 110 4.37 25.39 21.85
N LEU A 111 5.66 25.72 21.85
CA LEU A 111 6.48 25.78 23.07
C LEU A 111 5.95 26.83 24.06
N LYS A 112 5.57 28.00 23.57
CA LYS A 112 5.01 29.07 24.40
C LYS A 112 3.68 28.67 25.04
N MET A 113 2.81 28.00 24.28
CA MET A 113 1.56 27.49 24.82
C MET A 113 1.79 26.35 25.81
N TRP A 114 2.70 25.42 25.50
CA TRP A 114 3.08 24.32 26.37
C TRP A 114 3.62 24.82 27.71
N GLY A 115 4.56 25.76 27.71
CA GLY A 115 5.10 26.37 28.93
C GLY A 115 4.02 27.03 29.79
N ARG A 116 3.08 27.77 29.17
CA ARG A 116 1.94 28.37 29.88
C ARG A 116 1.05 27.31 30.54
N LEU A 117 0.76 26.22 29.83
CA LEU A 117 -0.10 25.15 30.32
C LEU A 117 0.60 24.33 31.41
N VAL A 118 1.88 24.03 31.25
CA VAL A 118 2.72 23.37 32.26
C VAL A 118 2.73 24.16 33.57
N GLY A 119 2.92 25.48 33.50
CA GLY A 119 2.86 26.35 34.68
C GLY A 119 1.46 26.40 35.31
N LYS A 120 0.41 26.57 34.49
CA LYS A 120 -0.99 26.65 34.97
C LYS A 120 -1.44 25.38 35.69
N TYR A 121 -1.13 24.22 35.13
CA TYR A 121 -1.53 22.91 35.68
C TYR A 121 -0.51 22.37 36.69
N LYS A 122 0.61 23.07 36.93
CA LYS A 122 1.75 22.57 37.72
C LYS A 122 2.11 21.15 37.29
N ALA A 123 2.31 20.97 35.98
CA ALA A 123 2.42 19.66 35.36
C ALA A 123 3.74 18.92 35.70
N PHE A 124 4.73 19.63 36.23
CA PHE A 124 6.05 19.11 36.60
C PHE A 124 6.52 19.67 37.94
N VAL A 125 7.27 18.87 38.70
CA VAL A 125 8.06 19.27 39.89
C VAL A 125 9.44 18.64 39.77
N ASP A 126 10.50 19.44 39.90
CA ASP A 126 11.90 19.01 39.72
C ASP A 126 12.11 18.20 38.43
N ASP A 127 11.58 18.73 37.33
CA ASP A 127 11.58 18.13 35.98
C ASP A 127 10.90 16.74 35.89
N ARG A 128 10.14 16.33 36.91
CA ARG A 128 9.36 15.10 36.89
C ARG A 128 7.89 15.37 36.58
N PRO A 129 7.30 14.66 35.61
CA PRO A 129 5.89 14.81 35.26
C PRO A 129 4.98 14.35 36.41
N ILE A 130 3.99 15.18 36.75
CA ILE A 130 2.91 14.81 37.67
C ILE A 130 1.75 14.29 36.83
N VAL A 131 1.60 12.95 36.80
CA VAL A 131 0.64 12.24 35.94
C VAL A 131 -0.78 12.74 36.11
N GLU A 132 -1.24 12.94 37.35
CA GLU A 132 -2.59 13.41 37.66
C GLU A 132 -2.87 14.80 37.06
N ASN A 133 -1.90 15.71 37.15
CA ASN A 133 -2.02 17.07 36.63
C ASN A 133 -2.01 17.09 35.08
N LEU A 134 -1.19 16.25 34.47
CA LEU A 134 -1.15 16.04 33.01
C LEU A 134 -2.43 15.40 32.47
N GLN A 135 -3.01 14.43 33.20
CA GLN A 135 -4.30 13.83 32.87
C GLN A 135 -5.44 14.83 33.00
N LYS A 136 -5.44 15.67 34.05
CA LYS A 136 -6.41 16.75 34.23
C LYS A 136 -6.34 17.78 33.10
N MET A 137 -5.14 18.18 32.70
CA MET A 137 -4.91 19.05 31.54
C MET A 137 -5.45 18.43 30.24
N GLN A 138 -5.27 17.12 30.05
CA GLN A 138 -5.81 16.39 28.91
C GLN A 138 -7.34 16.37 28.90
N GLN A 139 -7.97 16.15 30.06
CA GLN A 139 -9.43 16.12 30.20
C GLN A 139 -10.05 17.49 29.95
N ASP A 140 -9.48 18.56 30.50
CA ASP A 140 -9.95 19.93 30.28
C ASP A 140 -9.84 20.33 28.80
N ALA A 141 -8.77 19.91 28.11
CA ALA A 141 -8.64 20.10 26.66
C ALA A 141 -9.76 19.37 25.89
N LYS A 142 -10.03 18.09 26.21
CA LYS A 142 -11.08 17.30 25.55
C LYS A 142 -12.49 17.85 25.78
N GLN A 143 -12.72 18.50 26.93
CA GLN A 143 -13.98 19.14 27.28
C GLN A 143 -14.10 20.57 26.70
N GLY A 144 -13.13 21.03 25.91
CA GLY A 144 -13.14 22.36 25.30
C GLY A 144 -12.89 23.52 26.26
N LYS A 145 -12.44 23.26 27.50
CA LYS A 145 -12.16 24.30 28.51
C LYS A 145 -10.86 25.05 28.24
N ILE A 146 -10.01 24.53 27.37
CA ILE A 146 -8.80 25.20 26.89
C ILE A 146 -9.06 25.66 25.46
N LYS A 147 -9.28 26.97 25.31
CA LYS A 147 -9.51 27.59 24.00
C LYS A 147 -8.27 27.41 23.11
N ASP A 148 -8.52 27.03 21.85
CA ASP A 148 -7.51 26.85 20.80
C ASP A 148 -6.39 25.85 21.15
N PHE A 149 -6.72 24.74 21.83
CA PHE A 149 -5.76 23.69 22.20
C PHE A 149 -5.24 22.92 20.96
N PRO A 150 -3.93 22.95 20.67
CA PRO A 150 -3.34 22.23 19.54
C PRO A 150 -3.34 20.72 19.74
N GLU A 151 -3.73 19.96 18.72
CA GLU A 151 -3.79 18.49 18.81
C GLU A 151 -2.41 17.83 18.99
N GLU A 152 -1.32 18.54 18.65
CA GLU A 152 0.07 18.10 18.83
C GLU A 152 0.43 17.96 20.31
N LEU A 153 -0.12 18.81 21.18
CA LEU A 153 0.16 18.78 22.61
C LEU A 153 -0.42 17.53 23.29
N TYR A 154 -1.41 16.84 22.69
CA TYR A 154 -1.88 15.55 23.22
C TYR A 154 -0.80 14.46 23.20
N ASP A 155 0.13 14.49 22.25
CA ASP A 155 1.25 13.54 22.22
C ASP A 155 2.32 13.90 23.24
N TRP A 156 2.55 15.19 23.47
CA TRP A 156 3.50 15.67 24.47
C TRP A 156 3.04 15.32 25.90
N ILE A 157 1.73 15.46 26.17
CA ILE A 157 1.11 14.98 27.42
C ILE A 157 1.29 13.48 27.56
N ARG A 158 0.93 12.70 26.53
CA ARG A 158 1.01 11.23 26.57
C ARG A 158 2.44 10.76 26.81
N GLY A 159 3.40 11.26 26.03
CA GLY A 159 4.81 10.93 26.20
C GLY A 159 5.34 11.33 27.58
N SER A 160 4.81 12.39 28.19
CA SER A 160 5.17 12.77 29.57
C SER A 160 4.59 11.84 30.62
N ILE A 161 3.36 11.34 30.42
CA ILE A 161 2.72 10.34 31.29
C ILE A 161 3.42 8.98 31.16
N ASP A 162 3.72 8.55 29.94
CA ASP A 162 4.38 7.27 29.66
C ASP A 162 5.78 7.23 30.30
N ARG A 163 6.54 8.34 30.24
CA ARG A 163 7.82 8.50 30.93
C ARG A 163 7.70 8.42 32.46
N ALA A 164 6.54 8.76 33.03
CA ALA A 164 6.30 8.66 34.47
C ALA A 164 6.00 7.22 34.92
N GLY A 165 5.45 6.38 34.03
CA GLY A 165 4.96 5.02 34.33
C GLY A 165 6.03 3.94 34.48
N HIS A 166 7.27 4.18 34.02
CA HIS A 166 8.34 3.18 34.11
C HIS A 166 9.08 3.22 35.45
N LYS A 167 8.61 2.44 36.44
CA LYS A 167 9.46 1.98 37.57
C LYS A 167 9.26 0.49 37.89
N LYS A 168 10.41 -0.23 37.82
CA LYS A 168 10.76 -1.57 38.38
C LYS A 168 10.32 -2.84 37.63
N GLN A 169 11.20 -3.33 36.74
CA GLN A 169 11.66 -4.72 36.79
C GLN A 169 13.20 -4.75 36.93
N ALA A 170 13.70 -5.67 37.74
CA ALA A 170 14.99 -5.61 38.40
C ALA A 170 16.18 -6.16 37.58
N LYS A 171 17.24 -5.35 37.54
CA LYS A 171 18.69 -5.60 37.34
C LYS A 171 19.17 -6.99 36.84
N ARG A 172 19.74 -6.98 35.63
CA ARG A 172 21.02 -7.64 35.27
C ARG A 172 22.06 -6.54 34.90
N PRO A 173 23.38 -6.80 34.95
CA PRO A 173 24.42 -5.77 35.12
C PRO A 173 24.48 -4.80 33.95
N ARG A 174 24.77 -3.52 34.26
CA ARG A 174 24.92 -2.42 33.30
C ARG A 174 26.10 -2.67 32.37
N GLN A 175 25.82 -2.89 31.10
CA GLN A 175 26.67 -2.39 30.01
C GLN A 175 25.96 -1.16 29.45
N ASP A 176 26.64 -0.02 29.55
CA ASP A 176 26.21 1.26 29.00
C ASP A 176 25.93 1.13 27.50
N LYS A 177 24.66 1.21 27.11
CA LYS A 177 24.26 1.54 25.74
C LYS A 177 23.77 2.98 25.71
N ASN A 178 24.72 3.91 25.64
CA ASN A 178 24.51 5.11 24.83
C ASN A 178 24.74 4.69 23.37
N PRO A 179 23.87 5.04 22.41
CA PRO A 179 24.29 5.06 21.02
C PRO A 179 25.30 6.22 20.85
N PRO A 180 26.48 6.03 20.24
CA PRO A 180 27.34 7.15 19.93
C PRO A 180 26.80 7.86 18.69
N SER A 181 26.21 9.03 18.88
CA SER A 181 26.17 10.07 17.85
C SER A 181 27.61 10.54 17.60
N ASN A 182 28.33 9.87 16.70
CA ASN A 182 29.72 10.20 16.40
C ASN A 182 29.84 11.38 15.43
N HIS A 183 29.18 12.50 15.74
CA HIS A 183 29.52 13.77 15.11
C HIS A 183 30.60 14.45 15.97
N LEU A 184 31.76 14.77 15.38
CA LEU A 184 32.92 15.40 16.06
C LEU A 184 32.56 16.68 16.85
N LEU A 185 31.40 17.26 16.52
CA LEU A 185 30.84 18.48 17.08
C LEU A 185 29.89 18.24 18.27
N ALA A 186 29.33 17.04 18.42
CA ALA A 186 28.34 16.72 19.46
C ALA A 186 28.92 16.75 20.89
N ARG A 187 30.26 16.71 21.01
CA ARG A 187 30.95 16.85 22.31
C ARG A 187 31.05 18.31 22.78
N PHE A 188 30.83 19.27 21.89
CA PHE A 188 30.87 20.71 22.21
C PHE A 188 29.47 21.31 22.36
N ASP A 189 28.44 20.58 21.98
CA ASP A 189 27.03 20.92 22.18
C ASP A 189 26.64 20.51 23.62
N THR A 190 26.92 21.40 24.56
CA THR A 190 26.84 21.12 26.00
C THR A 190 25.39 21.10 26.48
N ASP A 191 24.52 21.86 25.82
CA ASP A 191 23.09 21.95 26.13
C ASP A 191 22.21 20.98 25.29
N ARG A 192 22.82 20.27 24.34
CA ARG A 192 22.23 19.22 23.49
C ARG A 192 21.06 19.72 22.65
N ASN A 193 21.13 20.97 22.22
CA ASN A 193 20.09 21.59 21.39
C ASN A 193 20.32 21.34 19.87
N CYS A 194 21.36 20.60 19.51
CA CYS A 194 21.80 20.27 18.15
C CYS A 194 22.29 21.48 17.33
N ARG A 195 22.71 22.57 17.98
CA ARG A 195 23.39 23.74 17.41
C ARG A 195 24.51 24.19 18.34
N LEU A 196 25.63 24.66 17.78
CA LEU A 196 26.69 25.27 18.58
C LEU A 196 26.40 26.75 18.75
N ASP A 197 26.31 27.20 19.99
CA ASP A 197 26.25 28.63 20.27
C ASP A 197 27.60 29.32 19.93
N PRO A 198 27.65 30.67 19.87
CA PRO A 198 28.89 31.36 19.48
C PRO A 198 30.11 31.02 20.34
N LYS A 199 29.92 30.64 21.61
CA LYS A 199 30.97 30.32 22.57
C LYS A 199 31.44 28.86 22.41
N GLU A 200 30.51 27.94 22.20
CA GLU A 200 30.77 26.53 21.89
C GLU A 200 31.42 26.38 20.49
N LEU A 201 31.05 27.25 19.55
CA LEU A 201 31.66 27.32 18.23
C LEU A 201 33.10 27.85 18.29
N GLU A 202 33.39 28.79 19.20
CA GLU A 202 34.73 29.33 19.42
C GLU A 202 35.65 28.29 20.07
N GLU A 203 35.15 27.50 21.03
CA GLU A 203 35.85 26.35 21.63
C GLU A 203 36.08 25.21 20.62
N ALA A 204 35.08 24.88 19.79
CA ALA A 204 35.22 23.89 18.74
C ALA A 204 36.27 24.31 17.70
N ARG A 205 36.31 25.60 17.33
CA ARG A 205 37.31 26.17 16.40
C ARG A 205 38.72 26.19 16.99
N ALA A 206 38.87 26.56 18.27
CA ALA A 206 40.17 26.53 18.96
C ALA A 206 40.73 25.10 19.04
N THR A 207 39.88 24.11 19.33
CA THR A 207 40.26 22.69 19.44
C THR A 207 40.65 22.08 18.08
N ILE A 208 40.10 22.59 16.97
CA ILE A 208 40.44 22.17 15.61
C ILE A 208 41.72 22.87 15.11
N ALA A 209 41.94 24.13 15.50
CA ALA A 209 43.16 24.87 15.16
C ALA A 209 44.41 24.30 15.84
N ASP A 210 44.29 23.80 17.07
CA ASP A 210 45.41 23.22 17.84
C ASP A 210 45.89 21.85 17.28
N ARG A 211 45.04 21.13 16.53
CA ARG A 211 45.41 19.89 15.80
C ARG A 211 46.25 20.14 14.54
N SER A 212 46.35 21.38 14.06
CA SER A 212 47.14 21.74 12.87
C SER A 212 48.59 22.11 13.16
N LYS A 213 48.98 22.20 14.44
CA LYS A 213 50.35 22.41 14.90
C LYS A 213 50.68 21.26 15.83
N HIS A 214 51.55 20.33 15.42
CA HIS A 214 52.45 19.51 16.25
C HIS A 214 52.98 18.38 15.34
N SER A 215 54.11 18.64 14.68
CA SER A 215 54.98 17.61 14.08
C SER A 215 55.62 16.77 15.20
N PRO A 216 55.81 15.45 15.03
CA PRO A 216 56.50 14.67 16.03
C PRO A 216 58.01 14.63 15.76
N SER A 217 58.77 15.41 16.53
CA SER A 217 60.19 15.15 16.78
C SER A 217 60.45 15.19 18.29
N GLU A 218 61.30 14.25 18.72
CA GLU A 218 61.98 14.14 20.03
C GLU A 218 61.39 13.19 21.11
N ILE A 219 61.87 11.94 21.04
CA ILE A 219 62.76 11.26 22.01
C ILE A 219 62.51 11.54 23.50
N ARG A 220 62.04 10.50 24.23
CA ARG A 220 62.64 10.06 25.50
C ARG A 220 62.26 8.62 25.87
N LYS A 221 63.28 7.76 26.07
CA LYS A 221 63.24 6.46 26.79
C LYS A 221 63.00 6.72 28.30
N PRO A 222 62.40 5.80 29.10
CA PRO A 222 62.94 4.47 29.53
C PRO A 222 61.82 3.39 29.57
N GLU A 223 61.96 2.12 29.94
CA GLU A 223 63.02 1.16 30.25
C GLU A 223 62.41 -0.23 29.97
N SER A 224 63.29 -1.20 29.80
CA SER A 224 63.04 -2.61 29.50
C SER A 224 62.08 -3.34 30.44
N GLN A 225 61.23 -4.22 29.88
CA GLN A 225 61.14 -5.61 30.32
C GLN A 225 60.47 -6.50 29.26
N SER A 226 61.15 -7.61 29.00
CA SER A 226 60.87 -8.65 28.01
C SER A 226 59.72 -9.57 28.41
N ALA A 227 58.83 -9.90 27.47
CA ALA A 227 58.13 -11.17 27.47
C ALA A 227 57.78 -11.58 26.02
N SER A 228 58.35 -12.69 25.59
CA SER A 228 58.15 -13.38 24.33
C SER A 228 56.80 -14.11 24.29
N THR A 229 56.04 -13.95 23.21
CA THR A 229 54.89 -14.82 22.88
C THR A 229 54.82 -15.00 21.35
N PRO A 230 54.49 -16.20 20.85
CA PRO A 230 54.91 -16.68 19.54
C PRO A 230 54.02 -16.22 18.39
N VAL A 231 54.62 -16.20 17.20
CA VAL A 231 53.98 -15.97 15.91
C VAL A 231 52.94 -17.07 15.67
N GLY A 232 51.66 -16.69 15.78
CA GLY A 232 50.52 -17.52 15.43
C GLY A 232 50.10 -17.29 13.98
N SER A 233 50.19 -18.35 13.18
CA SER A 233 49.56 -18.63 11.87
C SER A 233 48.68 -17.52 11.25
N LEU A 234 49.06 -17.09 10.05
CA LEU A 234 48.21 -16.32 9.13
C LEU A 234 46.87 -17.04 8.93
N ARG A 235 45.82 -16.58 9.64
CA ARG A 235 44.45 -16.97 9.33
C ARG A 235 44.14 -16.59 7.89
N SER A 236 43.56 -17.55 7.16
CA SER A 236 42.97 -17.32 5.85
C SER A 236 42.08 -16.08 5.87
N LYS A 237 42.22 -15.26 4.83
CA LYS A 237 41.49 -14.03 4.61
C LYS A 237 39.99 -14.35 4.63
N ALA A 238 39.28 -13.93 5.68
CA ALA A 238 37.83 -14.09 5.76
C ALA A 238 37.20 -13.33 4.58
N ALA A 239 36.33 -13.99 3.82
CA ALA A 239 35.65 -13.36 2.70
C ALA A 239 34.84 -12.13 3.17
N PRO A 240 34.67 -11.10 2.34
CA PRO A 240 33.87 -9.93 2.69
C PRO A 240 32.47 -10.39 3.11
N ARG A 241 32.01 -9.89 4.28
CA ARG A 241 30.71 -10.26 4.88
C ARG A 241 29.55 -9.47 4.28
N LEU A 242 29.82 -8.33 3.63
CA LEU A 242 28.91 -7.63 2.75
C LEU A 242 29.12 -8.12 1.31
N ARG A 243 28.03 -8.51 0.64
CA ARG A 243 28.06 -9.09 -0.71
C ARG A 243 26.85 -8.68 -1.51
N ILE A 244 27.00 -8.68 -2.83
CA ILE A 244 25.86 -8.61 -3.75
C ILE A 244 25.20 -10.00 -3.77
N THR A 245 23.92 -10.06 -3.43
CA THR A 245 23.17 -11.33 -3.34
C THR A 245 22.23 -11.54 -4.50
N GLU A 246 21.64 -10.47 -5.02
CA GLU A 246 20.63 -10.52 -6.07
C GLU A 246 20.65 -9.21 -6.87
N PHE A 247 20.32 -9.28 -8.16
CA PHE A 247 20.06 -8.09 -8.96
C PHE A 247 19.06 -8.42 -10.08
N MET A 248 18.48 -7.38 -10.67
CA MET A 248 17.63 -7.50 -11.86
C MET A 248 17.91 -6.33 -12.80
N ALA A 249 18.31 -6.64 -14.04
CA ALA A 249 18.59 -5.63 -15.07
C ALA A 249 17.60 -5.64 -16.25
N ASP A 250 16.55 -6.46 -16.18
CA ASP A 250 15.50 -6.50 -17.19
C ASP A 250 14.12 -6.64 -16.54
N SER A 251 13.57 -5.51 -16.10
CA SER A 251 12.28 -5.46 -15.41
C SER A 251 11.17 -4.94 -16.33
N GLU A 252 10.18 -5.78 -16.59
CA GLU A 252 8.86 -5.36 -17.07
C GLU A 252 7.80 -5.44 -15.96
N THR A 253 8.08 -6.00 -14.79
CA THR A 253 7.18 -6.07 -13.63
C THR A 253 8.04 -6.19 -12.38
N GLY A 254 7.46 -6.06 -11.19
CA GLY A 254 8.20 -6.22 -9.93
C GLY A 254 8.48 -4.89 -9.24
N LEU A 255 9.67 -4.78 -8.63
CA LEU A 255 10.06 -3.65 -7.79
C LEU A 255 10.10 -2.35 -8.60
N VAL A 256 9.55 -1.28 -8.02
CA VAL A 256 9.57 0.07 -8.60
C VAL A 256 10.25 1.04 -7.66
N ASP A 257 10.85 2.09 -8.23
CA ASP A 257 11.40 3.19 -7.45
C ASP A 257 10.29 4.09 -6.87
N GLU A 258 10.69 5.12 -6.12
CA GLU A 258 9.79 6.14 -5.55
C GLU A 258 9.05 6.97 -6.63
N GLU A 259 9.50 6.88 -7.88
CA GLU A 259 8.85 7.46 -9.05
C GLU A 259 7.83 6.52 -9.70
N GLY A 260 7.71 5.29 -9.19
CA GLY A 260 6.85 4.25 -9.72
C GLY A 260 7.37 3.69 -11.04
N GLU A 261 8.65 3.90 -11.34
CA GLU A 261 9.33 3.40 -12.52
C GLU A 261 9.94 2.03 -12.24
N LEU A 262 9.91 1.15 -13.24
CA LEU A 262 10.64 -0.11 -13.20
C LEU A 262 12.09 0.22 -13.53
N VAL A 263 12.96 -0.01 -12.57
CA VAL A 263 14.38 0.35 -12.62
C VAL A 263 15.18 -0.89 -12.23
N ASP A 264 16.37 -1.01 -12.81
CA ASP A 264 17.30 -2.04 -12.41
C ASP A 264 17.67 -1.87 -10.94
N TRP A 265 17.91 -2.96 -10.24
CA TRP A 265 18.23 -2.91 -8.82
C TRP A 265 19.27 -3.96 -8.46
N ILE A 266 20.04 -3.65 -7.43
CA ILE A 266 21.11 -4.47 -6.87
C ILE A 266 20.81 -4.61 -5.38
N GLU A 267 20.84 -5.82 -4.87
CA GLU A 267 20.73 -6.14 -3.46
C GLU A 267 22.09 -6.44 -2.85
N ILE A 268 22.33 -5.87 -1.67
CA ILE A 268 23.49 -6.13 -0.83
C ILE A 268 23.01 -6.71 0.49
N HIS A 269 23.66 -7.78 0.94
CA HIS A 269 23.33 -8.43 2.20
C HIS A 269 24.52 -8.45 3.16
N ASN A 270 24.26 -8.12 4.43
CA ASN A 270 25.19 -8.28 5.53
C ASN A 270 25.10 -9.69 6.13
N HIS A 271 25.99 -10.60 5.70
CA HIS A 271 26.08 -11.97 6.22
C HIS A 271 26.75 -12.09 7.60
N SER A 272 27.00 -10.97 8.27
CA SER A 272 27.60 -10.97 9.60
C SER A 272 26.54 -10.92 10.70
N ASP A 273 26.98 -11.27 11.90
CA ASP A 273 26.22 -11.20 13.15
C ASP A 273 26.30 -9.82 13.82
N GLU A 274 26.87 -8.82 13.14
CA GLU A 274 27.13 -7.48 13.66
C GLU A 274 26.76 -6.39 12.62
N GLU A 275 26.54 -5.15 13.08
CA GLU A 275 26.34 -4.00 12.17
C GLU A 275 27.59 -3.80 11.28
N GLN A 276 27.39 -3.55 9.99
CA GLN A 276 28.45 -3.20 9.03
C GLN A 276 28.15 -1.85 8.38
N SER A 277 29.17 -0.98 8.29
CA SER A 277 29.08 0.27 7.54
C SER A 277 29.54 0.07 6.09
N LEU A 278 28.76 0.59 5.16
CA LEU A 278 29.07 0.74 3.74
C LEU A 278 29.79 2.07 3.45
N GLU A 279 30.13 2.87 4.46
CA GLU A 279 30.84 4.14 4.26
C GLU A 279 32.10 3.93 3.41
N SER A 280 32.21 4.70 2.32
CA SER A 280 33.34 4.65 1.38
C SER A 280 33.50 3.34 0.57
N TRP A 281 32.61 2.36 0.73
CA TRP A 281 32.48 1.23 -0.21
C TRP A 281 32.02 1.75 -1.57
N SER A 282 32.19 0.96 -2.62
CA SER A 282 31.75 1.32 -3.96
C SER A 282 31.08 0.18 -4.73
N LEU A 283 30.07 0.54 -5.52
CA LEU A 283 29.53 -0.29 -6.61
C LEU A 283 30.10 0.16 -7.95
N THR A 284 30.27 -0.79 -8.86
CA THR A 284 30.70 -0.51 -10.24
C THR A 284 30.21 -1.56 -11.22
N ASP A 285 29.85 -1.10 -12.42
CA ASP A 285 29.59 -1.92 -13.61
C ASP A 285 30.82 -2.01 -14.56
N SER A 286 31.96 -1.46 -14.12
CA SER A 286 33.17 -1.30 -14.92
C SER A 286 34.33 -2.13 -14.39
N GLU A 287 34.98 -2.91 -15.26
CA GLU A 287 36.25 -3.58 -14.94
C GLU A 287 37.40 -2.57 -14.70
N LYS A 288 37.28 -1.36 -15.25
CA LYS A 288 38.36 -0.35 -15.27
C LYS A 288 38.27 0.62 -14.10
N ASP A 289 37.07 0.92 -13.63
CA ASP A 289 36.85 1.85 -12.52
C ASP A 289 36.23 1.12 -11.32
N SER A 290 37.06 0.79 -10.32
CA SER A 290 36.58 0.10 -9.12
C SER A 290 35.84 1.00 -8.13
N ARG A 291 35.80 2.33 -8.35
CA ARG A 291 35.15 3.30 -7.45
C ARG A 291 34.13 4.20 -8.16
N GLN A 292 33.47 3.66 -9.20
CA GLN A 292 32.50 4.38 -10.03
C GLN A 292 31.36 5.03 -9.23
N TRP A 293 30.77 4.30 -8.27
CA TRP A 293 29.74 4.83 -7.38
C TRP A 293 30.05 4.52 -5.91
N VAL A 294 30.42 5.54 -5.14
CA VAL A 294 30.75 5.42 -3.72
C VAL A 294 29.51 5.60 -2.84
N PHE A 295 29.31 4.69 -1.90
CA PHE A 295 28.21 4.74 -0.93
C PHE A 295 28.33 5.95 0.02
N PRO A 296 27.19 6.54 0.41
CA PRO A 296 27.13 7.42 1.59
C PRO A 296 27.29 6.60 2.89
N ASP A 297 27.27 7.24 4.06
CA ASP A 297 27.35 6.53 5.37
C ASP A 297 26.05 5.77 5.64
N VAL A 298 25.92 4.61 5.00
CA VAL A 298 24.84 3.65 5.18
C VAL A 298 25.34 2.55 6.09
N ARG A 299 24.52 2.17 7.06
CA ARG A 299 24.81 1.08 7.99
C ARG A 299 23.76 0.01 7.81
N LEU A 300 24.20 -1.24 7.86
CA LEU A 300 23.35 -2.42 7.79
C LEU A 300 23.51 -3.21 9.08
N ASP A 301 22.41 -3.44 9.78
CA ASP A 301 22.34 -4.35 10.91
C ASP A 301 22.71 -5.79 10.48
N ALA A 302 22.90 -6.66 11.47
CA ALA A 302 23.14 -8.08 11.23
C ALA A 302 22.00 -8.71 10.41
N ASP A 303 22.33 -9.47 9.36
CA ASP A 303 21.37 -10.13 8.45
C ASP A 303 20.44 -9.15 7.69
N GLU A 304 20.80 -7.85 7.63
CA GLU A 304 20.03 -6.84 6.92
C GLU A 304 20.39 -6.76 5.41
N TYR A 305 19.38 -6.48 4.60
CA TYR A 305 19.45 -6.34 3.15
C TYR A 305 19.26 -4.87 2.75
N LEU A 306 20.05 -4.42 1.77
CA LEU A 306 19.94 -3.10 1.16
C LEU A 306 19.63 -3.23 -0.32
N ILE A 307 18.59 -2.54 -0.78
CA ILE A 307 18.32 -2.38 -2.21
C ILE A 307 18.88 -1.04 -2.70
N VAL A 308 19.65 -1.09 -3.78
CA VAL A 308 20.18 0.07 -4.49
C VAL A 308 19.65 0.05 -5.93
N PHE A 309 19.00 1.12 -6.38
CA PHE A 309 18.50 1.22 -7.75
C PHE A 309 19.63 1.58 -8.72
N ALA A 310 19.93 0.71 -9.67
CA ALA A 310 20.90 0.96 -10.73
C ALA A 310 20.26 1.78 -11.86
N SER A 311 20.03 3.07 -11.59
CA SER A 311 19.15 3.92 -12.40
C SER A 311 19.84 4.99 -13.24
N GLY A 312 21.10 5.29 -12.94
CA GLY A 312 21.80 6.46 -13.47
C GLY A 312 21.43 7.80 -12.82
N LYS A 313 20.52 7.84 -11.84
CA LYS A 313 20.05 9.08 -11.18
C LYS A 313 21.03 9.65 -10.15
N ASP A 314 22.05 8.89 -9.73
CA ASP A 314 23.10 9.29 -8.76
C ASP A 314 22.59 9.91 -7.46
N ARG A 315 21.70 9.21 -6.74
CA ARG A 315 21.12 9.68 -5.47
C ARG A 315 21.73 8.96 -4.28
N LYS A 316 22.28 9.74 -3.35
CA LYS A 316 23.06 9.25 -2.20
C LYS A 316 22.54 9.74 -0.84
N ARG A 317 21.26 10.11 -0.76
CA ARG A 317 20.67 10.55 0.52
C ARG A 317 20.39 9.32 1.38
N VAL A 318 20.96 9.25 2.59
CA VAL A 318 20.91 8.05 3.45
C VAL A 318 19.49 7.69 3.89
N ASP A 319 18.60 8.69 4.02
CA ASP A 319 17.20 8.56 4.40
C ASP A 319 16.24 8.39 3.20
N TRP A 320 16.78 8.09 2.01
CA TRP A 320 16.01 7.94 0.77
C TRP A 320 16.51 6.74 -0.04
N PRO A 321 15.69 6.14 -0.92
CA PRO A 321 16.18 5.15 -1.88
C PRO A 321 17.46 5.60 -2.60
N LEU A 322 18.46 4.74 -2.60
CA LEU A 322 19.76 5.00 -3.21
C LEU A 322 19.71 4.67 -4.70
N HIS A 323 20.35 5.51 -5.50
CA HIS A 323 20.45 5.33 -6.93
C HIS A 323 21.90 5.45 -7.39
N THR A 324 22.40 4.45 -8.13
CA THR A 324 23.72 4.56 -8.74
C THR A 324 23.74 5.59 -9.87
N ASN A 325 24.94 6.00 -10.28
CA ASN A 325 25.18 6.84 -11.45
C ASN A 325 25.30 6.03 -12.76
N PHE A 326 24.98 4.73 -12.73
CA PHE A 326 24.98 3.83 -13.88
C PHE A 326 23.69 2.98 -13.94
N GLN A 327 23.50 2.25 -15.04
CA GLN A 327 22.40 1.30 -15.22
C GLN A 327 22.97 -0.05 -15.62
N LEU A 328 22.22 -1.12 -15.37
CA LEU A 328 22.70 -2.45 -15.68
C LEU A 328 22.39 -2.86 -17.13
N LYS A 329 23.29 -3.62 -17.76
CA LYS A 329 23.12 -4.12 -19.13
C LYS A 329 22.44 -5.47 -19.17
N LYS A 330 21.30 -5.54 -19.86
CA LYS A 330 20.57 -6.78 -20.20
C LYS A 330 21.43 -7.85 -20.91
N GLY A 331 22.52 -7.45 -21.55
CA GLY A 331 23.43 -8.34 -22.27
C GLY A 331 24.38 -9.15 -21.37
N GLY A 332 24.48 -8.78 -20.08
CA GLY A 332 25.59 -9.20 -19.22
C GLY A 332 26.71 -8.15 -19.20
N GLU A 333 27.39 -8.02 -18.06
CA GLU A 333 28.53 -7.12 -17.84
C GLU A 333 29.23 -7.43 -16.51
N HIS A 334 30.22 -6.63 -16.14
CA HIS A 334 30.88 -6.71 -14.83
C HIS A 334 29.98 -6.10 -13.74
N LEU A 335 29.95 -6.67 -12.54
CA LEU A 335 29.35 -6.03 -11.38
C LEU A 335 30.16 -6.35 -10.13
N SER A 336 30.57 -5.33 -9.36
CA SER A 336 31.32 -5.57 -8.13
C SER A 336 31.02 -4.58 -7.01
N LEU A 337 31.16 -5.08 -5.78
CA LEU A 337 31.13 -4.33 -4.53
C LEU A 337 32.55 -4.31 -3.95
N THR A 338 33.13 -3.14 -3.81
CA THR A 338 34.53 -2.94 -3.39
C THR A 338 34.59 -2.18 -2.07
N ASN A 339 35.37 -2.68 -1.11
CA ASN A 339 35.59 -2.00 0.16
C ASN A 339 36.69 -0.93 0.05
N PRO A 340 36.84 -0.03 1.06
CA PRO A 340 37.85 1.03 1.04
C PRO A 340 39.30 0.52 0.96
N ASN A 341 39.56 -0.72 1.36
CA ASN A 341 40.88 -1.37 1.31
C ASN A 341 41.17 -2.03 -0.05
N GLY A 342 40.23 -1.95 -1.01
CA GLY A 342 40.35 -2.49 -2.35
C GLY A 342 39.97 -3.98 -2.48
N GLU A 343 39.44 -4.60 -1.44
CA GLU A 343 38.91 -5.96 -1.50
C GLU A 343 37.53 -5.96 -2.17
N ARG A 344 37.28 -6.93 -3.05
CA ARG A 344 36.08 -6.95 -3.89
C ARG A 344 35.28 -8.22 -3.69
N PHE A 345 33.97 -8.06 -3.71
CA PHE A 345 33.03 -9.10 -4.11
C PHE A 345 32.66 -8.83 -5.56
N GLU A 346 32.91 -9.80 -6.44
CA GLU A 346 32.88 -9.62 -7.89
C GLU A 346 31.97 -10.66 -8.52
N ILE A 347 31.12 -10.20 -9.44
CA ILE A 347 30.35 -11.01 -10.36
C ILE A 347 30.90 -10.66 -11.74
N THR A 348 31.65 -11.59 -12.32
CA THR A 348 32.34 -11.40 -13.60
C THR A 348 31.36 -11.42 -14.77
N GLU A 349 31.75 -10.91 -15.95
CA GLU A 349 30.91 -11.00 -17.17
C GLU A 349 30.53 -12.45 -17.52
N THR A 350 31.38 -13.43 -17.19
CA THR A 350 31.08 -14.84 -17.42
C THR A 350 30.00 -15.39 -16.50
N GLU A 351 29.81 -14.77 -15.33
CA GLU A 351 28.78 -15.14 -14.35
C GLU A 351 27.51 -14.31 -14.57
N TYR A 352 27.65 -13.01 -14.83
CA TYR A 352 26.56 -12.13 -15.22
C TYR A 352 26.23 -12.31 -16.71
N SER A 353 25.50 -13.38 -17.01
CA SER A 353 25.01 -13.68 -18.36
C SER A 353 23.86 -12.77 -18.82
N LYS A 354 23.48 -12.89 -20.10
CA LYS A 354 22.32 -12.18 -20.68
C LYS A 354 21.06 -12.40 -19.83
N GLN A 355 20.49 -11.29 -19.36
CA GLN A 355 19.34 -11.28 -18.47
C GLN A 355 18.07 -11.69 -19.18
N LYS A 356 17.12 -12.16 -18.37
CA LYS A 356 15.80 -12.55 -18.82
C LYS A 356 14.77 -11.67 -18.14
N THR A 357 13.83 -11.17 -18.93
CA THR A 357 12.81 -10.23 -18.47
C THR A 357 12.03 -10.78 -17.27
N ASN A 358 11.93 -9.99 -16.20
CA ASN A 358 11.27 -10.32 -14.92
C ASN A 358 11.88 -11.49 -14.14
N ILE A 359 13.14 -11.82 -14.41
CA ILE A 359 13.87 -12.88 -13.70
C ILE A 359 15.10 -12.25 -13.06
N SER A 360 15.18 -12.32 -11.74
CA SER A 360 16.36 -11.85 -11.02
C SER A 360 17.48 -12.88 -11.13
N PHE A 361 18.69 -12.39 -10.94
CA PHE A 361 19.92 -13.15 -11.00
C PHE A 361 20.66 -12.95 -9.69
N GLY A 362 21.11 -14.04 -9.06
CA GLY A 362 21.65 -13.97 -7.71
C GLY A 362 22.13 -15.32 -7.21
N PHE A 363 22.58 -15.39 -5.97
CA PHE A 363 23.10 -16.61 -5.36
C PHE A 363 21.94 -17.45 -4.81
N PRO A 364 21.58 -18.58 -5.44
CA PRO A 364 20.40 -19.34 -5.04
C PRO A 364 20.61 -19.99 -3.67
N VAL A 365 19.57 -20.07 -2.84
CA VAL A 365 19.65 -20.76 -1.54
C VAL A 365 18.79 -22.01 -1.56
N ALA A 366 19.40 -23.15 -1.23
CA ALA A 366 18.72 -24.44 -1.13
C ALA A 366 17.82 -24.51 0.10
N ALA A 367 16.90 -25.49 0.12
CA ALA A 367 15.93 -25.66 1.21
C ALA A 367 16.56 -25.91 2.59
N ASP A 368 17.80 -26.42 2.62
CA ASP A 368 18.59 -26.61 3.84
C ASP A 368 19.33 -25.34 4.31
N GLY A 369 19.16 -24.22 3.59
CA GLY A 369 19.81 -22.94 3.87
C GLY A 369 21.18 -22.77 3.22
N THR A 370 21.65 -23.74 2.43
CA THR A 370 22.94 -23.64 1.75
C THR A 370 22.87 -22.69 0.55
N GLU A 371 23.68 -21.63 0.56
CA GLU A 371 23.84 -20.72 -0.57
C GLU A 371 24.72 -21.34 -1.67
N GLY A 372 24.31 -21.14 -2.91
CA GLY A 372 25.03 -21.56 -4.10
C GLY A 372 26.39 -20.86 -4.23
N LYS A 373 27.36 -21.55 -4.84
CA LYS A 373 28.72 -21.00 -5.03
C LYS A 373 28.84 -20.04 -6.21
N SER A 374 27.86 -20.05 -7.10
CA SER A 374 27.80 -19.24 -8.32
C SER A 374 26.41 -18.65 -8.45
N PRO A 375 26.27 -17.42 -8.98
CA PRO A 375 24.98 -16.83 -9.20
C PRO A 375 24.27 -17.52 -10.38
N ASP A 376 22.94 -17.58 -10.31
CA ASP A 376 22.08 -18.13 -11.35
C ASP A 376 20.73 -17.40 -11.36
N PHE A 377 19.89 -17.68 -12.35
CA PHE A 377 18.51 -17.19 -12.38
C PHE A 377 17.74 -17.76 -11.21
N LEU A 378 17.14 -16.88 -10.41
CA LEU A 378 16.30 -17.29 -9.29
C LEU A 378 14.91 -17.66 -9.78
N ALA A 379 14.26 -18.60 -9.08
CA ALA A 379 12.89 -18.97 -9.38
C ALA A 379 11.92 -17.79 -9.18
N PHE A 380 12.24 -16.92 -8.21
CA PHE A 380 11.47 -15.74 -7.84
C PHE A 380 12.41 -14.59 -7.44
N PRO A 381 12.06 -13.34 -7.76
CA PRO A 381 12.70 -12.17 -7.17
C PRO A 381 12.44 -12.10 -5.66
N THR A 382 13.50 -11.86 -4.88
CA THR A 382 13.47 -11.89 -3.41
C THR A 382 13.99 -10.61 -2.74
N PRO A 383 13.68 -9.41 -3.24
CA PRO A 383 14.25 -8.19 -2.70
C PRO A 383 13.93 -8.02 -1.20
N GLY A 384 14.97 -7.78 -0.41
CA GLY A 384 14.93 -7.63 1.04
C GLY A 384 14.75 -8.95 1.80
N ARG A 385 14.97 -10.10 1.15
CA ARG A 385 14.76 -11.43 1.73
C ARG A 385 15.79 -12.43 1.20
N ARG A 386 15.90 -13.56 1.88
CA ARG A 386 16.72 -14.69 1.42
C ARG A 386 16.28 -15.17 0.03
N ASN A 387 17.26 -15.37 -0.85
CA ASN A 387 17.08 -15.89 -2.20
C ASN A 387 16.38 -17.24 -2.26
N THR A 388 15.72 -17.49 -3.39
CA THR A 388 15.12 -18.79 -3.72
C THR A 388 16.10 -19.75 -4.39
N ALA A 389 15.68 -21.00 -4.61
CA ALA A 389 16.45 -21.97 -5.37
C ALA A 389 16.59 -21.54 -6.85
N THR A 390 17.59 -22.12 -7.52
CA THR A 390 17.82 -21.96 -8.96
C THR A 390 16.57 -22.23 -9.78
N ARG A 391 16.34 -21.42 -10.80
CA ARG A 391 15.23 -21.59 -11.74
C ARG A 391 15.47 -22.76 -12.69
N LEU A 392 14.63 -23.77 -12.59
CA LEU A 392 14.65 -24.94 -13.48
C LEU A 392 13.90 -24.72 -14.79
N GLY A 393 12.92 -23.81 -14.84
CA GLY A 393 12.15 -23.57 -16.06
C GLY A 393 10.92 -22.67 -15.89
N THR A 394 9.99 -22.79 -16.84
CA THR A 394 8.69 -22.12 -16.84
C THR A 394 7.57 -23.16 -16.83
N LEU A 395 6.50 -22.87 -16.10
CA LEU A 395 5.28 -23.66 -16.12
C LEU A 395 4.41 -23.32 -17.33
N SER A 396 3.62 -24.29 -17.78
CA SER A 396 2.57 -24.12 -18.78
C SER A 396 1.45 -23.21 -18.26
N THR A 397 0.71 -22.58 -19.17
CA THR A 397 -0.42 -21.73 -18.82
C THR A 397 -1.57 -22.55 -18.23
N ILE A 398 -2.16 -22.03 -17.14
CA ILE A 398 -3.37 -22.60 -16.55
C ILE A 398 -4.56 -22.46 -17.52
N LYS A 399 -5.39 -23.50 -17.59
CA LYS A 399 -6.63 -23.53 -18.37
C LYS A 399 -7.83 -23.69 -17.43
N LEU A 400 -8.83 -22.85 -17.63
CA LEU A 400 -10.13 -22.95 -16.99
C LEU A 400 -11.12 -23.60 -17.96
N SER A 401 -12.02 -24.44 -17.45
CA SER A 401 -12.98 -25.18 -18.28
C SER A 401 -14.10 -24.31 -18.86
N GLN A 402 -14.28 -23.10 -18.34
CA GLN A 402 -15.25 -22.12 -18.83
C GLN A 402 -14.55 -20.78 -19.06
N PRO A 403 -14.81 -20.09 -20.18
CA PRO A 403 -14.32 -18.74 -20.40
C PRO A 403 -15.08 -17.72 -19.55
N GLN A 404 -14.53 -16.52 -19.42
CA GLN A 404 -15.23 -15.39 -18.82
C GLN A 404 -16.49 -15.01 -19.62
N GLY A 405 -17.51 -14.48 -18.96
CA GLY A 405 -18.75 -14.13 -19.63
C GLY A 405 -19.92 -13.80 -18.71
N LEU A 406 -21.10 -13.67 -19.33
CA LEU A 406 -22.38 -13.50 -18.65
C LEU A 406 -23.10 -14.87 -18.60
N PHE A 407 -23.59 -15.27 -17.43
CA PHE A 407 -24.15 -16.60 -17.17
C PHE A 407 -25.56 -16.53 -16.59
N ARG A 408 -26.39 -17.52 -16.96
CA ARG A 408 -27.74 -17.72 -16.43
C ARG A 408 -27.87 -18.96 -15.56
N THR A 409 -26.98 -19.92 -15.77
CA THR A 409 -27.06 -21.25 -15.17
C THR A 409 -25.77 -21.55 -14.42
N PRO A 410 -25.85 -22.03 -13.18
CA PRO A 410 -24.70 -22.51 -12.44
C PRO A 410 -23.92 -23.59 -13.19
N PHE A 411 -22.63 -23.69 -12.89
CA PHE A 411 -21.76 -24.72 -13.48
C PHE A 411 -20.60 -25.07 -12.55
N THR A 412 -19.97 -26.22 -12.80
CA THR A 412 -18.75 -26.64 -12.13
C THR A 412 -17.52 -26.23 -12.95
N LEU A 413 -16.68 -25.37 -12.36
CA LEU A 413 -15.44 -24.88 -12.92
C LEU A 413 -14.28 -25.83 -12.59
N LYS A 414 -13.62 -26.34 -13.62
CA LYS A 414 -12.37 -27.11 -13.50
C LYS A 414 -11.20 -26.25 -13.92
N VAL A 415 -10.12 -26.30 -13.15
CA VAL A 415 -8.86 -25.59 -13.42
C VAL A 415 -7.76 -26.63 -13.57
N SER A 416 -6.94 -26.48 -14.61
CA SER A 416 -5.94 -27.49 -14.97
C SER A 416 -4.66 -26.86 -15.51
N VAL A 417 -3.55 -27.57 -15.36
CA VAL A 417 -2.24 -27.26 -15.93
C VAL A 417 -1.59 -28.57 -16.37
N SER A 418 -0.87 -28.56 -17.49
CA SER A 418 -0.26 -29.77 -18.06
C SER A 418 0.97 -30.26 -17.29
N ASP A 419 1.63 -29.38 -16.52
CA ASP A 419 2.78 -29.73 -15.72
C ASP A 419 2.39 -30.56 -14.49
N SER A 420 3.20 -31.57 -14.18
CA SER A 420 3.06 -32.35 -12.96
C SER A 420 3.53 -31.59 -11.72
N ASN A 421 2.91 -31.90 -10.58
CA ASN A 421 3.26 -31.38 -9.25
C ASN A 421 3.20 -29.84 -9.13
N VAL A 422 2.21 -29.22 -9.77
CA VAL A 422 1.91 -27.80 -9.62
C VAL A 422 0.80 -27.62 -8.58
N THR A 423 1.05 -26.77 -7.58
CA THR A 423 0.02 -26.32 -6.64
C THR A 423 -0.68 -25.10 -7.22
N ILE A 424 -1.97 -25.23 -7.56
CA ILE A 424 -2.79 -24.12 -8.03
C ILE A 424 -3.36 -23.39 -6.81
N ARG A 425 -3.19 -22.07 -6.76
CA ARG A 425 -3.72 -21.18 -5.72
C ARG A 425 -4.71 -20.22 -6.35
N TYR A 426 -5.71 -19.79 -5.58
CA TYR A 426 -6.75 -18.90 -6.10
C TYR A 426 -7.24 -17.86 -5.10
N THR A 427 -7.86 -16.82 -5.62
CA THR A 427 -8.57 -15.78 -4.88
C THR A 427 -9.86 -15.42 -5.58
N ILE A 428 -10.85 -14.95 -4.82
CA ILE A 428 -12.17 -14.56 -5.33
C ILE A 428 -12.58 -13.12 -4.97
N ASP A 429 -11.71 -12.39 -4.28
CA ASP A 429 -11.93 -11.03 -3.78
C ASP A 429 -11.24 -9.96 -4.66
N GLY A 430 -10.74 -10.35 -5.82
CA GLY A 430 -9.98 -9.49 -6.73
C GLY A 430 -8.50 -9.33 -6.37
N SER A 431 -8.02 -9.82 -5.22
CA SER A 431 -6.59 -9.81 -4.85
C SER A 431 -5.77 -10.78 -5.70
N LYS A 432 -4.46 -10.56 -5.84
CA LYS A 432 -3.60 -11.53 -6.55
C LYS A 432 -3.36 -12.76 -5.66
N PRO A 433 -3.45 -13.99 -6.21
CA PRO A 433 -3.00 -15.17 -5.49
C PRO A 433 -1.52 -15.08 -5.12
N ASN A 434 -1.16 -15.64 -3.98
CA ASN A 434 0.20 -15.82 -3.49
C ASN A 434 0.35 -17.21 -2.83
N GLU A 435 1.53 -17.58 -2.32
CA GLU A 435 1.74 -18.91 -1.72
C GLU A 435 0.87 -19.18 -0.47
N SER A 436 0.37 -18.13 0.20
CA SER A 436 -0.53 -18.24 1.36
C SER A 436 -2.01 -18.30 0.98
N SER A 437 -2.37 -17.99 -0.27
CA SER A 437 -3.75 -18.08 -0.75
C SER A 437 -4.28 -19.52 -0.68
N PRO A 438 -5.59 -19.75 -0.62
CA PRO A 438 -6.15 -21.11 -0.63
C PRO A 438 -5.67 -21.95 -1.83
N VAL A 439 -5.42 -23.25 -1.60
CA VAL A 439 -5.14 -24.22 -2.67
C VAL A 439 -6.44 -24.57 -3.38
N LEU A 440 -6.41 -24.65 -4.71
CA LEU A 440 -7.49 -25.15 -5.53
C LEU A 440 -7.21 -26.62 -5.89
N ASP A 441 -7.72 -27.54 -5.09
CA ASP A 441 -7.57 -28.99 -5.27
C ASP A 441 -8.85 -29.68 -5.75
N GLN A 442 -10.01 -29.01 -5.64
CA GLN A 442 -11.30 -29.48 -6.13
C GLN A 442 -11.92 -28.48 -7.13
N PRO A 443 -12.77 -28.96 -8.05
CA PRO A 443 -13.58 -28.08 -8.88
C PRO A 443 -14.47 -27.14 -8.04
N LEU A 444 -14.66 -25.90 -8.52
CA LEU A 444 -15.52 -24.92 -7.84
C LEU A 444 -16.91 -24.91 -8.46
N ASN A 445 -17.95 -24.88 -7.64
CA ASN A 445 -19.30 -24.63 -8.11
C ASN A 445 -19.52 -23.12 -8.20
N ILE A 446 -19.78 -22.64 -9.41
CA ILE A 446 -20.07 -21.23 -9.69
C ILE A 446 -21.58 -21.10 -9.82
N GLU A 447 -22.22 -20.63 -8.75
CA GLU A 447 -23.68 -20.44 -8.66
C GLU A 447 -24.08 -18.97 -8.73
N HIS A 448 -23.15 -18.09 -8.39
CA HIS A 448 -23.32 -16.65 -8.34
C HIS A 448 -22.15 -15.93 -9.04
N THR A 449 -22.31 -14.61 -9.22
CA THR A 449 -21.27 -13.73 -9.73
C THR A 449 -19.97 -13.95 -8.95
N THR A 450 -18.97 -14.48 -9.64
CA THR A 450 -17.70 -14.88 -9.06
C THR A 450 -16.58 -14.37 -9.94
N ILE A 451 -15.68 -13.62 -9.32
CA ILE A 451 -14.40 -13.28 -9.91
C ILE A 451 -13.42 -14.31 -9.43
N ILE A 452 -12.64 -14.94 -10.32
CA ILE A 452 -11.59 -15.85 -9.92
C ILE A 452 -10.26 -15.41 -10.51
N ARG A 453 -9.22 -15.44 -9.68
CA ARG A 453 -7.83 -15.31 -10.11
C ARG A 453 -7.08 -16.55 -9.69
N VAL A 454 -6.34 -17.16 -10.60
CA VAL A 454 -5.58 -18.41 -10.35
C VAL A 454 -4.13 -18.27 -10.74
N GLN A 455 -3.25 -18.87 -9.94
CA GLN A 455 -1.82 -18.92 -10.19
C GLN A 455 -1.23 -20.25 -9.73
N GLY A 456 -0.35 -20.83 -10.55
CA GLY A 456 0.29 -22.12 -10.28
C GLY A 456 1.70 -21.94 -9.75
N TYR A 457 2.04 -22.70 -8.71
CA TYR A 457 3.33 -22.67 -8.04
C TYR A 457 3.98 -24.05 -8.09
N LYS A 458 5.30 -24.06 -8.31
CA LYS A 458 6.13 -25.26 -8.22
C LYS A 458 7.51 -24.86 -7.71
N PRO A 459 8.09 -25.57 -6.72
CA PRO A 459 9.42 -25.24 -6.21
C PRO A 459 10.45 -25.17 -7.33
N SER A 460 11.31 -24.14 -7.32
CA SER A 460 12.35 -23.91 -8.32
C SER A 460 11.84 -23.53 -9.73
N TYR A 461 10.54 -23.26 -9.89
CA TYR A 461 9.95 -22.72 -11.12
C TYR A 461 9.30 -21.39 -10.81
N SER A 462 9.29 -20.48 -11.79
CA SER A 462 8.47 -19.29 -11.63
C SER A 462 6.99 -19.63 -11.70
N PRO A 463 6.15 -18.86 -10.99
CA PRO A 463 4.72 -19.03 -11.06
C PRO A 463 4.22 -18.89 -12.48
N THR A 464 3.09 -19.54 -12.75
CA THR A 464 2.36 -19.24 -13.98
C THR A 464 1.96 -17.75 -13.99
N PRO A 465 1.72 -17.15 -15.16
CA PRO A 465 0.96 -15.91 -15.22
C PRO A 465 -0.38 -16.09 -14.48
N ILE A 466 -0.85 -15.03 -13.82
CA ILE A 466 -2.17 -15.03 -13.18
C ILE A 466 -3.21 -15.05 -14.30
N VAL A 467 -4.09 -16.05 -14.28
CA VAL A 467 -5.28 -16.08 -15.13
C VAL A 467 -6.44 -15.49 -14.32
N THR A 468 -7.15 -14.53 -14.90
CA THR A 468 -8.29 -13.86 -14.28
C THR A 468 -9.52 -14.11 -15.14
N CYS A 469 -10.60 -14.59 -14.53
CA CYS A 469 -11.87 -14.81 -15.19
C CYS A 469 -13.02 -14.24 -14.36
N SER A 470 -13.90 -13.49 -15.01
CA SER A 470 -15.14 -12.98 -14.45
C SER A 470 -16.33 -13.78 -14.94
N TYR A 471 -17.06 -14.43 -14.01
CA TYR A 471 -18.34 -15.07 -14.29
C TYR A 471 -19.44 -14.21 -13.70
N ILE A 472 -20.13 -13.43 -14.52
CA ILE A 472 -21.14 -12.48 -14.07
C ILE A 472 -22.53 -13.09 -14.25
N PHE A 473 -23.34 -13.06 -13.19
CA PHE A 473 -24.75 -13.40 -13.21
C PHE A 473 -25.54 -12.10 -13.01
N PRO A 474 -26.01 -11.45 -14.08
CA PRO A 474 -26.71 -10.16 -13.99
C PRO A 474 -27.88 -10.14 -13.00
N GLU A 475 -28.51 -11.29 -12.78
CA GLU A 475 -29.58 -11.48 -11.80
C GLU A 475 -29.11 -11.21 -10.36
N ASP A 476 -27.89 -11.60 -9.98
CA ASP A 476 -27.33 -11.30 -8.65
C ASP A 476 -27.10 -9.80 -8.44
N GLN A 477 -26.75 -9.11 -9.54
CA GLN A 477 -26.27 -7.72 -9.52
C GLN A 477 -27.38 -6.70 -9.26
N ILE A 478 -28.63 -7.09 -9.48
CA ILE A 478 -29.78 -6.22 -9.21
C ILE A 478 -30.08 -6.13 -7.72
N ASP A 479 -29.77 -7.17 -6.96
CA ASP A 479 -30.00 -7.24 -5.52
C ASP A 479 -28.70 -7.01 -4.71
N ASP A 480 -27.56 -6.94 -5.40
CA ASP A 480 -26.28 -6.61 -4.79
C ASP A 480 -26.31 -5.22 -4.15
N SER A 481 -25.87 -5.16 -2.89
CA SER A 481 -25.95 -3.96 -2.05
C SER A 481 -27.29 -3.23 -2.11
N ALA A 482 -28.42 -3.92 -2.23
CA ALA A 482 -29.76 -3.28 -2.26
C ALA A 482 -30.10 -2.49 -0.98
N ASP A 483 -29.40 -2.78 0.12
CA ASP A 483 -29.41 -2.05 1.39
C ASP A 483 -28.59 -0.73 1.33
N GLY A 484 -27.77 -0.54 0.29
CA GLY A 484 -26.83 0.57 0.15
C GLY A 484 -25.51 0.37 0.92
N LEU A 485 -25.31 -0.80 1.54
CA LEU A 485 -24.10 -1.13 2.28
C LEU A 485 -22.98 -1.56 1.34
N PRO A 486 -21.70 -1.36 1.72
CA PRO A 486 -20.59 -1.91 0.97
C PRO A 486 -20.69 -3.43 0.79
N PRO A 487 -20.30 -3.93 -0.39
CA PRO A 487 -19.96 -5.33 -0.53
C PRO A 487 -18.88 -5.79 0.46
N ALA A 488 -18.72 -7.11 0.57
CA ALA A 488 -17.63 -7.66 1.36
C ALA A 488 -16.27 -7.10 0.89
N ASN A 489 -15.40 -6.73 1.83
CA ASN A 489 -14.06 -6.14 1.59
C ASN A 489 -14.05 -4.75 0.92
N TYR A 490 -15.20 -4.08 0.84
CA TYR A 490 -15.30 -2.69 0.39
C TYR A 490 -15.55 -1.75 1.58
N PRO A 491 -15.00 -0.52 1.58
CA PRO A 491 -15.16 0.38 2.69
C PRO A 491 -16.42 1.25 2.58
N TYR A 492 -16.91 1.72 3.73
CA TYR A 492 -17.99 2.70 3.85
C TYR A 492 -17.56 4.13 3.45
N GLU A 493 -16.27 4.45 3.63
CA GLU A 493 -15.69 5.75 3.27
C GLU A 493 -14.30 5.52 2.67
N TRP A 494 -13.89 6.39 1.76
CA TRP A 494 -12.54 6.37 1.17
C TRP A 494 -12.11 7.81 0.89
N GLY A 495 -10.93 8.22 1.39
CA GLY A 495 -10.50 9.61 1.33
C GLY A 495 -11.60 10.58 1.81
N ALA A 496 -12.09 11.43 0.90
CA ALA A 496 -13.20 12.36 1.14
C ALA A 496 -14.55 11.91 0.53
N GLY A 497 -14.61 10.70 -0.04
CA GLY A 497 -15.81 10.09 -0.60
C GLY A 497 -16.61 9.30 0.43
N ARG A 498 -17.88 9.05 0.12
CA ARG A 498 -18.80 8.23 0.93
C ARG A 498 -19.43 7.13 0.08
N SER A 499 -19.67 5.98 0.67
CA SER A 499 -20.32 4.85 0.03
C SER A 499 -21.75 5.13 -0.40
N ASN A 500 -22.08 4.75 -1.62
CA ASN A 500 -23.44 4.49 -2.06
C ASN A 500 -23.36 3.34 -3.07
N TYR A 501 -23.53 2.12 -2.57
CA TYR A 501 -23.42 0.90 -3.36
C TYR A 501 -24.79 0.40 -3.77
N GLY A 502 -24.81 -0.48 -4.77
CA GLY A 502 -26.04 -1.07 -5.28
C GLY A 502 -26.84 -0.15 -6.20
N MET A 503 -27.74 -0.76 -6.94
CA MET A 503 -28.72 -0.03 -7.74
C MET A 503 -29.86 0.48 -6.84
N ASP A 504 -30.55 1.55 -7.26
CA ASP A 504 -31.65 2.11 -6.48
C ASP A 504 -32.78 1.08 -6.28
N ALA A 505 -33.01 0.69 -5.02
CA ALA A 505 -34.00 -0.31 -4.64
C ALA A 505 -35.44 0.06 -5.06
N GLY A 506 -35.76 1.35 -5.19
CA GLY A 506 -37.06 1.80 -5.71
C GLY A 506 -37.26 1.44 -7.19
N ILE A 507 -36.17 1.26 -7.94
CA ILE A 507 -36.18 0.80 -9.33
C ILE A 507 -36.12 -0.73 -9.38
N THR A 508 -35.21 -1.35 -8.64
CA THR A 508 -34.97 -2.81 -8.72
C THR A 508 -36.08 -3.66 -8.08
N ASN A 509 -36.79 -3.12 -7.09
CA ASN A 509 -37.94 -3.78 -6.48
C ASN A 509 -39.26 -3.54 -7.25
N ASN A 510 -39.30 -2.57 -8.18
CA ASN A 510 -40.49 -2.35 -8.98
C ASN A 510 -40.60 -3.43 -10.07
N PRO A 511 -41.63 -4.31 -10.06
CA PRO A 511 -41.70 -5.45 -10.98
C PRO A 511 -41.65 -5.07 -12.46
N LYS A 512 -42.22 -3.90 -12.82
CA LYS A 512 -42.23 -3.40 -14.20
C LYS A 512 -40.86 -2.92 -14.66
N HIS A 513 -40.06 -2.36 -13.75
CA HIS A 513 -38.72 -1.87 -14.06
C HIS A 513 -37.67 -2.97 -13.96
N ARG A 514 -37.78 -3.87 -12.97
CA ARG A 514 -36.87 -5.00 -12.76
C ARG A 514 -36.68 -5.84 -14.03
N LYS A 515 -37.78 -6.23 -14.69
CA LYS A 515 -37.72 -7.02 -15.93
C LYS A 515 -36.94 -6.29 -17.03
N LYS A 516 -37.24 -5.01 -17.25
CA LYS A 516 -36.56 -4.19 -18.26
C LYS A 516 -35.09 -3.97 -17.95
N LEU A 517 -34.75 -3.83 -16.66
CA LEU A 517 -33.38 -3.68 -16.20
C LEU A 517 -32.57 -4.95 -16.47
N LEU A 518 -33.12 -6.13 -16.13
CA LEU A 518 -32.51 -7.41 -16.49
C LEU A 518 -32.29 -7.52 -17.99
N GLU A 519 -33.33 -7.30 -18.79
CA GLU A 519 -33.22 -7.30 -20.26
C GLU A 519 -32.12 -6.35 -20.76
N ALA A 520 -31.99 -5.16 -20.15
CA ALA A 520 -30.96 -4.19 -20.51
C ALA A 520 -29.54 -4.66 -20.17
N LEU A 521 -29.32 -5.28 -19.00
CA LEU A 521 -28.00 -5.82 -18.60
C LEU A 521 -27.48 -6.90 -19.56
N TRP A 522 -28.41 -7.59 -20.26
CA TRP A 522 -28.10 -8.59 -21.26
C TRP A 522 -27.99 -8.03 -22.69
N ALA A 523 -28.43 -6.79 -22.93
CA ALA A 523 -28.60 -6.26 -24.27
C ALA A 523 -27.31 -5.77 -24.93
N ILE A 524 -26.26 -5.49 -24.15
CA ILE A 524 -24.98 -4.99 -24.65
C ILE A 524 -23.79 -5.65 -23.93
N PRO A 525 -22.62 -5.74 -24.57
CA PRO A 525 -21.42 -6.29 -23.95
C PRO A 525 -20.99 -5.52 -22.70
N SER A 526 -20.28 -6.22 -21.82
CA SER A 526 -19.84 -5.70 -20.53
C SER A 526 -18.33 -5.68 -20.43
N TYR A 527 -17.76 -4.67 -19.76
CA TYR A 527 -16.40 -4.77 -19.26
C TYR A 527 -16.41 -5.27 -17.83
N SER A 528 -15.50 -6.18 -17.48
CA SER A 528 -15.16 -6.49 -16.09
C SER A 528 -13.76 -6.01 -15.78
N ILE A 529 -13.61 -5.26 -14.69
CA ILE A 529 -12.33 -4.79 -14.17
C ILE A 529 -12.08 -5.54 -12.87
N VAL A 530 -10.98 -6.26 -12.80
CA VAL A 530 -10.55 -6.94 -11.58
C VAL A 530 -9.30 -6.26 -11.03
N ILE A 531 -9.39 -5.78 -9.80
CA ILE A 531 -8.39 -4.94 -9.16
C ILE A 531 -8.37 -5.16 -7.65
N GLU A 532 -7.21 -5.09 -7.02
CA GLU A 532 -7.10 -5.12 -5.56
C GLU A 532 -7.88 -3.98 -4.92
N SER A 533 -8.69 -4.26 -3.89
CA SER A 533 -9.52 -3.26 -3.19
C SER A 533 -8.69 -2.07 -2.68
N GLU A 534 -7.50 -2.34 -2.12
CA GLU A 534 -6.56 -1.31 -1.68
C GLU A 534 -6.10 -0.38 -2.82
N SER A 535 -5.95 -0.90 -4.03
CA SER A 535 -5.61 -0.07 -5.21
C SER A 535 -6.73 0.92 -5.58
N LEU A 536 -7.96 0.68 -5.12
CA LEU A 536 -9.07 1.62 -5.24
C LEU A 536 -9.15 2.53 -4.01
N PHE A 537 -9.21 1.97 -2.80
CA PHE A 537 -9.74 2.70 -1.65
C PHE A 537 -8.73 3.05 -0.56
N ASN A 538 -7.51 2.51 -0.61
CA ASN A 538 -6.49 2.85 0.37
C ASN A 538 -6.19 4.36 0.36
N ASP A 539 -6.08 5.01 1.51
CA ASP A 539 -5.90 6.46 1.54
C ASP A 539 -4.52 6.92 1.01
N GLU A 540 -3.48 6.07 1.03
CA GLU A 540 -2.13 6.37 0.53
C GLU A 540 -1.87 5.89 -0.89
N THR A 541 -2.65 4.93 -1.37
CA THR A 541 -2.37 4.28 -2.66
C THR A 541 -3.62 4.10 -3.51
N GLY A 542 -4.82 4.28 -2.99
CA GLY A 542 -6.07 4.06 -3.71
C GLY A 542 -6.42 5.17 -4.69
N ILE A 543 -6.77 4.81 -5.93
CA ILE A 543 -7.14 5.79 -6.97
C ILE A 543 -8.54 6.38 -6.79
N TYR A 544 -9.45 5.75 -6.06
CA TYR A 544 -10.72 6.34 -5.64
C TYR A 544 -10.54 7.29 -4.46
N ALA A 545 -9.80 6.87 -3.43
CA ALA A 545 -9.47 7.73 -2.29
C ALA A 545 -8.74 9.00 -2.74
N ASN A 546 -7.92 8.88 -3.79
CA ASN A 546 -7.13 9.96 -4.35
C ASN A 546 -7.50 10.25 -5.82
N ALA A 547 -8.79 10.41 -6.10
CA ALA A 547 -9.28 10.57 -7.48
C ALA A 547 -8.69 11.77 -8.25
N GLY A 548 -8.17 12.78 -7.55
CA GLY A 548 -7.46 13.91 -8.15
C GLY A 548 -6.10 13.56 -8.77
N TRP A 549 -5.51 12.40 -8.47
CA TRP A 549 -4.16 12.06 -8.92
C TRP A 549 -4.00 11.89 -10.43
N HIS A 550 -2.78 12.15 -10.89
CA HIS A 550 -2.38 12.20 -12.30
C HIS A 550 -1.01 11.57 -12.52
N GLY A 551 -0.59 11.49 -13.78
CA GLY A 551 0.69 10.90 -14.16
C GLY A 551 0.73 9.38 -14.01
N ARG A 552 1.94 8.80 -14.16
CA ARG A 552 2.17 7.35 -14.06
C ARG A 552 2.03 6.82 -12.64
N LYS A 553 2.40 7.60 -11.62
CA LYS A 553 2.26 7.23 -10.20
C LYS A 553 0.82 6.95 -9.77
N ALA A 554 -0.16 7.49 -10.51
CA ALA A 554 -1.57 7.29 -10.28
C ALA A 554 -2.18 6.08 -11.01
N GLU A 555 -1.39 5.34 -11.79
CA GLU A 555 -1.85 4.11 -12.45
C GLU A 555 -1.79 2.93 -11.45
N ARG A 556 -2.81 2.07 -11.43
CA ARG A 556 -2.83 0.81 -10.66
C ARG A 556 -2.96 -0.38 -11.58
N ALA A 557 -2.38 -1.51 -11.22
CA ALA A 557 -2.50 -2.72 -12.03
C ALA A 557 -3.91 -3.31 -11.88
N CYS A 558 -4.57 -3.62 -12.99
CA CYS A 558 -5.83 -4.35 -13.03
C CYS A 558 -5.85 -5.38 -14.17
N SER A 559 -6.78 -6.32 -14.12
CA SER A 559 -7.22 -7.10 -15.27
C SER A 559 -8.45 -6.43 -15.87
N LEU A 560 -8.54 -6.39 -17.19
CA LEU A 560 -9.69 -5.96 -17.98
C LEU A 560 -10.17 -7.13 -18.81
N GLU A 561 -11.46 -7.40 -18.75
CA GLU A 561 -12.14 -8.39 -19.57
C GLU A 561 -13.27 -7.73 -20.35
N LEU A 562 -13.40 -8.06 -21.64
CA LEU A 562 -14.63 -7.81 -22.38
C LEU A 562 -15.46 -9.10 -22.35
N LEU A 563 -16.64 -8.99 -21.76
CA LEU A 563 -17.63 -10.05 -21.64
C LEU A 563 -18.64 -9.88 -22.78
N PRO A 564 -18.67 -10.82 -23.74
CA PRO A 564 -19.59 -10.74 -24.86
C PRO A 564 -21.02 -11.00 -24.42
N THR A 565 -21.97 -10.56 -25.25
CA THR A 565 -23.38 -10.96 -25.15
C THR A 565 -23.57 -12.41 -25.61
N ALA A 566 -24.68 -13.02 -25.22
CA ALA A 566 -24.98 -14.43 -25.54
C ALA A 566 -25.15 -14.71 -27.04
N ASP A 567 -25.35 -13.68 -27.87
CA ASP A 567 -25.40 -13.80 -29.32
C ASP A 567 -24.01 -13.75 -30.00
N GLU A 568 -22.94 -13.55 -29.22
CA GLU A 568 -21.52 -13.65 -29.59
C GLU A 568 -21.11 -12.86 -30.84
N GLN A 569 -21.83 -11.79 -31.19
CA GLN A 569 -21.48 -10.92 -32.33
C GLN A 569 -20.10 -10.24 -32.16
N GLU A 570 -19.64 -10.13 -30.92
CA GLU A 570 -18.33 -9.60 -30.53
C GLU A 570 -17.64 -10.67 -29.68
N HIS A 571 -16.37 -10.98 -29.96
CA HIS A 571 -15.62 -11.97 -29.17
C HIS A 571 -15.07 -11.35 -27.88
N GLY A 572 -15.10 -12.06 -26.76
CA GLY A 572 -14.48 -11.57 -25.53
C GLY A 572 -12.94 -11.48 -25.60
N PHE A 573 -12.35 -10.74 -24.66
CA PHE A 573 -10.90 -10.79 -24.42
C PHE A 573 -10.60 -10.67 -22.92
N GLN A 574 -9.38 -11.03 -22.54
CA GLN A 574 -8.79 -10.69 -21.24
C GLN A 574 -7.41 -10.06 -21.48
N ILE A 575 -7.13 -8.98 -20.76
CA ILE A 575 -5.85 -8.26 -20.83
C ILE A 575 -5.56 -7.54 -19.52
N ASN A 576 -4.31 -7.53 -19.09
CA ASN A 576 -3.89 -6.72 -17.95
C ASN A 576 -3.57 -5.28 -18.39
N ALA A 577 -3.89 -4.31 -17.54
CA ALA A 577 -3.74 -2.89 -17.83
C ALA A 577 -3.39 -2.07 -16.57
N GLY A 578 -2.91 -0.85 -16.81
CA GLY A 578 -2.87 0.20 -15.79
C GLY A 578 -4.19 0.95 -15.79
N ILE A 579 -4.82 1.16 -14.64
CA ILE A 579 -6.06 1.92 -14.50
C ILE A 579 -5.83 3.19 -13.70
N ARG A 580 -6.47 4.28 -14.12
CA ARG A 580 -6.50 5.56 -13.41
C ARG A 580 -7.85 6.22 -13.55
N MET A 581 -8.16 7.11 -12.60
CA MET A 581 -9.31 8.00 -12.71
C MET A 581 -9.20 8.94 -13.92
N ARG A 582 -10.33 9.15 -14.59
CA ARG A 582 -10.44 9.94 -15.81
C ARG A 582 -11.25 11.21 -15.59
N GLY A 583 -10.75 12.30 -16.16
CA GLY A 583 -11.44 13.59 -16.24
C GLY A 583 -10.80 14.66 -15.36
N GLY A 584 -11.59 15.66 -15.01
CA GLY A 584 -11.18 16.81 -14.18
C GLY A 584 -12.16 16.96 -13.03
N PHE A 585 -13.16 17.82 -13.21
CA PHE A 585 -14.26 18.04 -12.26
C PHE A 585 -15.00 16.74 -11.86
N SER A 586 -15.09 15.78 -12.78
CA SER A 586 -15.70 14.46 -12.56
C SER A 586 -15.02 13.57 -11.52
N ARG A 587 -13.87 13.98 -11.00
CA ARG A 587 -13.08 13.25 -10.01
C ARG A 587 -13.18 13.86 -8.61
N GLN A 588 -14.09 14.80 -8.40
CA GLN A 588 -14.34 15.34 -7.07
C GLN A 588 -14.86 14.23 -6.14
N PRO A 589 -14.47 14.22 -4.85
CA PRO A 589 -14.87 13.15 -3.92
C PRO A 589 -16.38 12.97 -3.74
N ARG A 590 -17.18 14.01 -3.98
CA ARG A 590 -18.65 13.97 -3.94
C ARG A 590 -19.29 13.26 -5.14
N VAL A 591 -18.52 12.96 -6.19
CA VAL A 591 -19.00 12.26 -7.39
C VAL A 591 -18.78 10.77 -7.15
N LEU A 592 -19.87 10.02 -7.03
CA LEU A 592 -19.79 8.61 -6.62
C LEU A 592 -19.45 7.67 -7.77
N LYS A 593 -19.82 8.04 -9.01
CA LYS A 593 -19.51 7.29 -10.23
C LYS A 593 -18.45 8.00 -11.05
N HIS A 594 -17.22 7.48 -11.01
CA HIS A 594 -16.12 8.00 -11.78
C HIS A 594 -15.96 7.30 -13.14
N GLY A 595 -15.23 7.95 -14.04
CA GLY A 595 -14.77 7.33 -15.28
C GLY A 595 -13.35 6.81 -15.10
N PHE A 596 -12.99 5.79 -15.86
CA PHE A 596 -11.65 5.21 -15.86
C PHE A 596 -10.94 5.46 -17.18
N ARG A 597 -9.61 5.51 -17.10
CA ARG A 597 -8.72 5.38 -18.26
C ARG A 597 -7.85 4.16 -18.03
N LEU A 598 -7.83 3.27 -19.02
CA LEU A 598 -7.00 2.08 -19.03
C LEU A 598 -5.81 2.29 -19.96
N PHE A 599 -4.63 1.89 -19.51
CA PHE A 599 -3.36 2.05 -20.18
C PHE A 599 -2.73 0.68 -20.43
N PHE A 600 -2.46 0.38 -21.69
CA PHE A 600 -1.76 -0.83 -22.09
C PHE A 600 -0.27 -0.53 -22.19
N ARG A 601 0.51 -1.24 -21.39
CA ARG A 601 1.95 -1.04 -21.25
C ARG A 601 2.58 -2.39 -20.91
N ARG A 602 3.83 -2.59 -21.37
CA ARG A 602 4.64 -3.76 -20.99
C ARG A 602 4.63 -4.00 -19.48
N ARG A 603 4.63 -2.90 -18.71
CA ARG A 603 4.62 -2.98 -17.25
C ARG A 603 3.47 -3.75 -16.59
N TYR A 604 2.38 -3.92 -17.33
CA TYR A 604 1.19 -4.62 -16.89
C TYR A 604 0.98 -5.93 -17.68
N GLY A 605 1.76 -6.17 -18.74
CA GLY A 605 1.58 -7.28 -19.67
C GLY A 605 1.73 -6.79 -21.11
N ALA A 606 0.62 -6.61 -21.82
CA ALA A 606 0.67 -6.23 -23.23
C ALA A 606 0.92 -4.72 -23.45
N LYS A 607 1.82 -4.37 -24.38
CA LYS A 607 2.12 -2.96 -24.76
C LYS A 607 0.93 -2.23 -25.40
N ARG A 608 0.04 -2.95 -26.06
CA ARG A 608 -1.15 -2.43 -26.75
C ARG A 608 -2.25 -3.46 -26.65
N LEU A 609 -3.50 -3.02 -26.57
CA LEU A 609 -4.65 -3.85 -26.86
C LEU A 609 -4.77 -3.96 -28.38
N LYS A 610 -4.75 -5.19 -28.91
CA LYS A 610 -5.01 -5.48 -30.33
C LYS A 610 -6.38 -6.10 -30.44
N TYR A 611 -7.38 -5.29 -30.77
CA TYR A 611 -8.76 -5.71 -30.77
C TYR A 611 -9.60 -4.72 -31.58
N ASP A 612 -10.62 -5.22 -32.30
CA ASP A 612 -11.52 -4.37 -33.08
C ASP A 612 -12.69 -3.85 -32.24
N LEU A 613 -12.46 -2.79 -31.46
CA LEU A 613 -13.47 -2.26 -30.53
C LEU A 613 -14.66 -1.55 -31.20
N PHE A 614 -14.48 -1.04 -32.42
CA PHE A 614 -15.44 -0.12 -33.05
C PHE A 614 -15.81 -0.47 -34.49
N SER A 615 -15.29 -1.57 -35.03
CA SER A 615 -15.53 -2.07 -36.38
C SER A 615 -15.17 -1.07 -37.50
N GLY A 616 -15.30 -1.48 -38.77
CA GLY A 616 -15.05 -0.63 -39.94
C GLY A 616 -13.63 -0.03 -39.98
N ASP A 617 -13.50 1.22 -40.43
CA ASP A 617 -12.20 1.92 -40.60
C ASP A 617 -11.63 2.49 -39.28
N ALA A 618 -12.12 2.04 -38.14
CA ALA A 618 -11.59 2.44 -36.83
C ALA A 618 -10.19 1.88 -36.57
N ALA A 619 -9.48 2.48 -35.61
CA ALA A 619 -8.23 1.92 -35.09
C ALA A 619 -8.46 0.50 -34.53
N LYS A 620 -7.52 -0.42 -34.81
CA LYS A 620 -7.55 -1.82 -34.33
C LYS A 620 -6.53 -2.10 -33.22
N GLU A 621 -5.75 -1.09 -32.84
CA GLU A 621 -4.79 -1.19 -31.76
C GLU A 621 -4.76 0.06 -30.87
N PHE A 622 -4.74 -0.13 -29.55
CA PHE A 622 -4.86 0.95 -28.59
C PHE A 622 -3.74 0.90 -27.55
N SER A 623 -3.13 2.06 -27.26
CA SER A 623 -2.26 2.24 -26.08
C SER A 623 -3.06 2.55 -24.81
N HIS A 624 -4.29 3.01 -24.97
CA HIS A 624 -5.21 3.33 -23.90
C HIS A 624 -6.65 3.42 -24.40
N ILE A 625 -7.60 3.21 -23.51
CA ILE A 625 -9.04 3.42 -23.75
C ILE A 625 -9.67 4.16 -22.56
N ASP A 626 -10.72 4.93 -22.82
CA ASP A 626 -11.49 5.64 -21.80
C ASP A 626 -12.84 4.94 -21.58
N LEU A 627 -13.09 4.50 -20.33
CA LEU A 627 -14.42 4.14 -19.87
C LEU A 627 -15.06 5.40 -19.29
N ARG A 628 -15.80 6.11 -20.13
CA ARG A 628 -16.42 7.39 -19.75
C ARG A 628 -17.74 7.17 -19.04
N CYS A 629 -17.95 7.91 -17.95
CA CYS A 629 -19.27 8.15 -17.40
C CYS A 629 -19.75 9.57 -17.77
N SER A 630 -21.06 9.74 -17.95
CA SER A 630 -21.66 11.06 -18.21
C SER A 630 -21.71 11.89 -16.94
N GLN A 631 -21.18 13.11 -16.95
CA GLN A 631 -20.99 13.89 -15.73
C GLN A 631 -21.90 15.11 -15.66
N ASN A 632 -21.97 15.86 -16.76
CA ASN A 632 -22.95 16.94 -16.90
C ASN A 632 -24.30 16.36 -17.28
N TYR A 633 -25.36 16.87 -16.65
CA TYR A 633 -26.73 16.39 -16.86
C TYR A 633 -26.81 14.87 -16.65
N ALA A 634 -26.44 14.40 -15.47
CA ALA A 634 -26.50 12.99 -15.08
C ALA A 634 -27.24 12.83 -13.75
N TRP A 635 -27.80 11.66 -13.50
CA TRP A 635 -28.51 11.40 -12.25
C TRP A 635 -27.56 11.24 -11.07
N HIS A 636 -26.45 10.51 -11.25
CA HIS A 636 -25.44 10.34 -10.20
C HIS A 636 -24.69 11.62 -9.83
N HIS A 637 -24.90 12.71 -10.59
CA HIS A 637 -24.34 14.02 -10.31
C HIS A 637 -25.45 15.08 -10.34
N GLY A 638 -26.11 15.24 -9.18
CA GLY A 638 -27.12 16.28 -8.95
C GLY A 638 -28.53 15.95 -9.48
N PHE A 639 -28.86 14.67 -9.71
CA PHE A 639 -30.20 14.19 -10.10
C PHE A 639 -30.84 14.99 -11.24
N SER A 640 -30.05 15.31 -12.27
CA SER A 640 -30.50 16.23 -13.31
C SER A 640 -31.66 15.66 -14.13
N SER A 641 -32.77 16.40 -14.22
CA SER A 641 -33.89 16.08 -15.12
C SER A 641 -33.51 16.14 -16.61
N LYS A 642 -32.35 16.69 -16.94
CA LYS A 642 -31.81 16.75 -18.31
C LYS A 642 -30.99 15.51 -18.66
N ALA A 643 -30.95 14.46 -17.84
CA ALA A 643 -30.12 13.29 -18.09
C ALA A 643 -30.57 12.49 -19.32
N LEU A 644 -29.68 12.37 -20.30
CA LEU A 644 -29.91 11.62 -21.55
C LEU A 644 -28.82 10.58 -21.85
N TYR A 645 -27.62 10.72 -21.26
CA TYR A 645 -26.46 9.84 -21.44
C TYR A 645 -25.94 9.64 -22.89
N MET A 646 -26.62 10.19 -23.90
CA MET A 646 -26.31 9.99 -25.32
C MET A 646 -25.70 11.21 -26.03
N ARG A 647 -25.68 12.40 -25.39
CA ARG A 647 -25.28 13.65 -26.06
C ARG A 647 -23.89 13.62 -26.66
N ASP A 648 -22.93 13.08 -25.91
CA ASP A 648 -21.52 13.01 -26.34
C ASP A 648 -21.35 12.06 -27.52
N GLN A 649 -21.95 10.86 -27.45
CA GLN A 649 -21.87 9.87 -28.51
C GLN A 649 -22.60 10.34 -29.78
N PHE A 650 -23.83 10.86 -29.64
CA PHE A 650 -24.59 11.43 -30.75
C PHE A 650 -23.81 12.55 -31.47
N SER A 651 -23.16 13.45 -30.72
CA SER A 651 -22.37 14.53 -31.33
C SER A 651 -21.16 14.00 -32.10
N ARG A 652 -20.51 12.95 -31.60
CA ARG A 652 -19.36 12.30 -32.27
C ARG A 652 -19.78 11.60 -33.56
N ASP A 653 -20.90 10.89 -33.52
CA ASP A 653 -21.44 10.15 -34.66
C ASP A 653 -21.93 11.12 -35.74
N LEU A 654 -22.57 12.23 -35.35
CA LEU A 654 -22.94 13.30 -36.28
C LEU A 654 -21.71 13.91 -36.95
N HIS A 655 -20.62 14.13 -36.20
CA HIS A 655 -19.38 14.66 -36.76
C HIS A 655 -18.73 13.68 -37.75
N LEU A 656 -18.76 12.37 -37.47
CA LEU A 656 -18.34 11.32 -38.42
C LEU A 656 -19.23 11.31 -39.67
N ALA A 657 -20.55 11.39 -39.51
CA ALA A 657 -21.50 11.38 -40.62
C ALA A 657 -21.33 12.59 -41.56
N MET A 658 -20.87 13.72 -41.03
CA MET A 658 -20.49 14.90 -41.80
C MET A 658 -19.11 14.78 -42.50
N GLY A 659 -18.41 13.65 -42.35
CA GLY A 659 -17.13 13.39 -42.99
C GLY A 659 -15.90 13.88 -42.22
N HIS A 660 -16.06 14.30 -40.96
CA HIS A 660 -14.94 14.78 -40.15
C HIS A 660 -14.34 13.68 -39.25
N PRO A 661 -13.03 13.71 -38.96
CA PRO A 661 -12.44 12.85 -37.95
C PRO A 661 -13.04 13.10 -36.56
N SER A 662 -13.50 12.04 -35.91
CA SER A 662 -14.12 12.11 -34.59
C SER A 662 -13.89 10.81 -33.80
N PRO A 663 -13.74 10.86 -32.46
CA PRO A 663 -13.59 9.66 -31.65
C PRO A 663 -14.82 8.74 -31.75
N ARG A 664 -14.58 7.43 -31.83
CA ARG A 664 -15.64 6.41 -31.76
C ARG A 664 -15.93 6.00 -30.32
N GLY A 665 -17.12 5.48 -30.08
CA GLY A 665 -17.55 5.04 -28.76
C GLY A 665 -18.77 4.14 -28.84
N ASN A 666 -18.84 3.15 -27.96
CA ASN A 666 -19.96 2.24 -27.83
C ASN A 666 -20.45 2.27 -26.37
N PHE A 667 -21.73 2.00 -26.16
CA PHE A 667 -22.25 1.77 -24.81
C PHE A 667 -21.85 0.37 -24.34
N ARG A 668 -21.45 0.30 -23.06
CA ARG A 668 -21.05 -0.92 -22.37
C ARG A 668 -21.50 -0.85 -20.92
N HIS A 669 -21.84 -1.99 -20.36
CA HIS A 669 -21.88 -2.17 -18.92
C HIS A 669 -20.45 -2.27 -18.37
N VAL A 670 -20.25 -1.92 -17.10
CA VAL A 670 -18.94 -2.03 -16.45
C VAL A 670 -19.15 -2.63 -15.08
N TYR A 671 -18.42 -3.69 -14.78
CA TYR A 671 -18.34 -4.32 -13.46
C TYR A 671 -16.94 -4.10 -12.89
N VAL A 672 -16.82 -3.82 -11.60
CA VAL A 672 -15.56 -3.70 -10.87
C VAL A 672 -15.55 -4.72 -9.73
N ASN A 673 -14.66 -5.70 -9.81
CA ASN A 673 -14.64 -6.89 -8.96
C ASN A 673 -16.01 -7.59 -8.86
N GLY A 674 -16.73 -7.64 -9.98
CA GLY A 674 -18.06 -8.25 -10.03
C GLY A 674 -19.21 -7.32 -9.68
N HIS A 675 -18.96 -6.13 -9.12
CA HIS A 675 -20.00 -5.16 -8.76
C HIS A 675 -20.28 -4.18 -9.91
N TYR A 676 -21.56 -3.89 -10.19
CA TYR A 676 -22.01 -3.04 -11.31
C TYR A 676 -21.83 -1.51 -11.13
#